data_AF-A0A496T4S6-F1
#
_entry.id   AF-A0A496T4S6-F1
#
_cell.length_a   1.000
_cell.length_b   1.000
_cell.length_c   1.000
_cell.angle_alpha   90.00
_cell.angle_beta   90.00
_cell.angle_gamma   90.00
#
_symmetry.space_group_name_H-M   'P 1'
#
loop_
_entity.id
_entity.type
_entity.pdbx_description
1 polymer ?
#
loop_
_entity_poly.entity_id
_entity_poly.type
_entity_poly.pdbx_seq_one_letter_code
_entity_poly.pdbx_strand_id
1 'polypeptide(L)'
;MRSKFYVLIFALLVSVGGFISIQGSIAQALVKDVDLTTGLPVQGKPHTSLKPAIVTSNGDKEVLWDLTHGVYLDYEPSGHYSNLVSILGGLGYTITTTTNIGSETLSQYDVVVICVASAWDEAYTTGEVSQIQSYVQNGGGLLIMGDNLGCPNDNINPVSQTFGITCGMSTLSPDDLYFTDLASHPIFAGVSELYYRAGGELVVTSPGEEVAWTGGGEVTVAVVEQGSGRIVVTGDVGFCDNTYIGNSDNQKFAENIFSWLSTASSWTGGKFDFNDGTKQGWTLQGAYDEDGDGPFSSAFGFHWRDRVNHPNPPGLDPGDDDKGSIAICTIGGHGISNPGATWWIMQFHSPNLETSTTWQNATGYTVEIAECMSTFPSIIIYSNLYVVVYDIDEGRDRYFYNGTAQDLEHDVYGDGNADWNHLTFDWSAIPTFPTNYVVKEVFVNIWGKMSDYVEGGLYLDEVTPIGGLMPLPDIVVNPPSFNVTLAQGATTTRTLTIGNVGSANLTFNISTVPAVGWLSLNQSSGTVTPGTDTDITVTFDASGLSPGTHQTDIVINSNDPDESTVTIPVTLEVTGGGWVGGKFDFNDGTDQGWTLEGAYDESGNGPFSSYFSFDWWDQVNHPNTPFTDPLGDNKGSVMLFTPSGHGINNPGATWWIMQFHSPDLSASSIWQAANGYTVEIADAMSTGGTLYSNLYVVVYDIDESRDRYFYNGTAQPLQHYSVADWNHLTFDWSGASGFPTNYIIKEVFVNIWGKMTDGVDGGVFLDEVIPISGPTLQPDITVAPGLFNVTLA
;
A
#
# COMPACT_ATOMS: atom_id res chain seq x y z
N MET A 1 11.31 -22.28 35.04
CA MET A 1 12.08 -21.52 36.05
C MET A 1 12.61 -20.29 35.33
N ARG A 2 12.18 -19.07 35.67
CA ARG A 2 12.86 -18.09 36.56
C ARG A 2 14.39 -17.97 36.31
N SER A 3 15.02 -16.79 36.23
CA SER A 3 14.61 -15.39 35.98
C SER A 3 15.81 -14.45 36.16
N LYS A 4 15.96 -13.43 35.29
CA LYS A 4 16.40 -12.03 35.58
C LYS A 4 17.68 -11.70 36.39
N PHE A 5 18.46 -10.79 35.79
CA PHE A 5 19.12 -9.58 36.38
C PHE A 5 20.38 -9.69 37.27
N TYR A 6 21.33 -8.77 36.99
CA TYR A 6 21.92 -7.70 37.85
C TYR A 6 23.36 -7.36 37.33
N VAL A 7 23.96 -6.16 37.37
CA VAL A 7 23.58 -4.72 37.25
C VAL A 7 24.76 -3.87 37.80
N LEU A 8 25.20 -2.85 37.02
CA LEU A 8 25.95 -1.62 37.40
C LEU A 8 27.36 -1.65 38.05
N ILE A 9 27.92 -0.41 38.10
CA ILE A 9 29.12 0.11 38.82
C ILE A 9 30.40 0.15 37.93
N PHE A 10 31.11 1.27 37.73
CA PHE A 10 31.26 2.55 38.49
C PHE A 10 31.28 3.80 37.58
N ALA A 11 30.93 4.96 38.14
CA ALA A 11 31.21 6.29 37.57
C ALA A 11 31.80 7.23 38.65
N LEU A 12 32.83 8.02 38.33
CA LEU A 12 33.09 9.39 38.82
C LEU A 12 34.43 9.97 38.29
N LEU A 13 34.41 11.16 37.66
CA LEU A 13 35.09 12.39 38.13
C LEU A 13 35.07 13.51 37.07
N VAL A 14 34.78 14.73 37.53
CA VAL A 14 34.77 15.99 36.76
C VAL A 14 35.69 17.01 37.46
N SER A 15 36.20 18.00 36.71
CA SER A 15 37.11 19.11 37.09
C SER A 15 38.58 18.69 37.23
N VAL A 16 39.52 19.23 36.44
CA VAL A 16 39.90 20.65 36.31
C VAL A 16 40.00 21.08 34.83
N GLY A 17 39.76 22.36 34.51
CA GLY A 17 39.61 22.85 33.13
C GLY A 17 40.90 23.05 32.33
N GLY A 18 40.78 22.92 31.01
CA GLY A 18 41.78 23.26 30.00
C GLY A 18 41.27 22.93 28.59
N PHE A 19 41.06 23.95 27.74
CA PHE A 19 40.60 23.76 26.36
C PHE A 19 41.69 23.15 25.48
N ILE A 20 41.45 21.95 24.93
CA ILE A 20 42.01 21.49 23.65
C ILE A 20 40.91 20.75 22.90
N SER A 21 40.55 21.22 21.71
CA SER A 21 39.72 20.50 20.76
C SER A 21 40.59 19.61 19.86
N ILE A 22 40.21 18.35 19.68
CA ILE A 22 40.47 17.50 18.51
C ILE A 22 39.41 16.40 18.55
N GLN A 23 38.65 16.22 17.47
CA GLN A 23 37.85 15.01 17.26
C GLN A 23 38.76 13.86 16.81
N GLY A 24 38.42 12.63 17.20
CA GLY A 24 39.15 11.43 16.80
C GLY A 24 38.91 10.27 17.74
N SER A 25 37.80 9.55 17.55
CA SER A 25 37.63 8.21 18.12
C SER A 25 38.57 7.23 17.42
N ILE A 26 39.26 6.41 18.23
CA ILE A 26 40.20 5.38 17.77
C ILE A 26 39.54 4.01 17.90
N ALA A 27 39.80 3.12 16.92
CA ALA A 27 39.42 1.70 16.84
C ALA A 27 37.90 1.43 16.63
N GLN A 28 37.48 0.87 15.49
CA GLN A 28 37.95 -0.42 14.96
C GLN A 28 38.25 -0.41 13.45
N ALA A 29 39.37 -1.05 13.09
CA ALA A 29 39.69 -1.51 11.73
C ALA A 29 40.49 -2.82 11.84
N LEU A 30 40.39 -3.70 10.82
CA LEU A 30 40.82 -5.13 10.73
C LEU A 30 39.69 -6.09 11.13
N VAL A 31 39.05 -6.81 10.20
CA VAL A 31 39.66 -7.82 9.30
C VAL A 31 39.19 -7.68 7.85
N LYS A 32 40.11 -7.69 6.89
CA LYS A 32 39.85 -8.01 5.47
C LYS A 32 40.82 -9.11 5.02
N ASP A 33 40.29 -10.06 4.25
CA ASP A 33 40.98 -10.93 3.27
C ASP A 33 42.11 -11.85 3.77
N VAL A 34 41.75 -12.88 4.54
CA VAL A 34 42.59 -14.06 4.81
C VAL A 34 41.80 -15.34 4.53
N ASP A 35 42.36 -16.27 3.75
CA ASP A 35 41.82 -17.62 3.58
C ASP A 35 41.88 -18.38 4.92
N LEU A 36 40.72 -18.68 5.50
CA LEU A 36 40.58 -19.31 6.81
C LEU A 36 41.11 -20.76 6.87
N THR A 37 41.40 -21.37 5.72
CA THR A 37 42.00 -22.70 5.62
C THR A 37 43.53 -22.67 5.62
N THR A 38 44.17 -21.56 5.20
CA THR A 38 45.64 -21.50 4.99
C THR A 38 46.35 -20.33 5.70
N GLY A 39 45.63 -19.30 6.14
CA GLY A 39 46.17 -18.22 6.97
C GLY A 39 47.08 -17.22 6.23
N LEU A 40 46.98 -17.11 4.90
CA LEU A 40 47.76 -16.19 4.07
C LEU A 40 46.86 -15.17 3.33
N PRO A 41 47.40 -14.00 2.91
CA PRO A 41 46.67 -13.04 2.08
C PRO A 41 46.39 -13.60 0.68
N VAL A 42 45.22 -13.28 0.13
CA VAL A 42 44.80 -13.74 -1.21
C VAL A 42 45.69 -13.12 -2.30
N GLN A 43 46.49 -13.94 -2.99
CA GLN A 43 47.23 -13.51 -4.19
C GLN A 43 46.39 -13.73 -5.45
N GLY A 44 46.17 -12.65 -6.20
CA GLY A 44 45.44 -12.67 -7.48
C GLY A 44 46.11 -13.54 -8.55
N LYS A 45 45.29 -14.21 -9.36
CA LYS A 45 45.70 -14.93 -10.58
C LYS A 45 45.53 -14.04 -11.83
N PRO A 46 46.33 -14.26 -12.89
CA PRO A 46 46.53 -13.27 -13.94
C PRO A 46 45.38 -13.20 -14.96
N HIS A 47 45.18 -12.00 -15.51
CA HIS A 47 44.20 -11.71 -16.55
C HIS A 47 44.44 -12.55 -17.81
N THR A 48 43.42 -13.32 -18.22
CA THR A 48 43.23 -13.71 -19.63
C THR A 48 42.32 -12.68 -20.29
N SER A 49 42.82 -11.99 -21.32
CA SER A 49 42.00 -11.04 -22.08
C SER A 49 40.90 -11.77 -22.83
N LEU A 50 39.65 -11.59 -22.42
CA LEU A 50 38.51 -11.79 -23.31
C LEU A 50 38.32 -10.52 -24.14
N LYS A 51 38.08 -10.69 -25.44
CA LYS A 51 37.81 -9.58 -26.35
C LYS A 51 36.51 -8.88 -25.93
N PRO A 52 36.36 -7.56 -26.17
CA PRO A 52 35.09 -6.90 -25.96
C PRO A 52 34.04 -7.50 -26.91
N ALA A 53 32.98 -8.07 -26.33
CA ALA A 53 31.72 -8.27 -27.02
C ALA A 53 30.96 -6.94 -26.95
N ILE A 54 31.30 -5.99 -27.85
CA ILE A 54 30.32 -4.97 -28.21
C ILE A 54 29.26 -5.72 -29.01
N VAL A 55 28.13 -6.01 -28.38
CA VAL A 55 26.96 -6.55 -29.07
C VAL A 55 26.32 -5.40 -29.83
N THR A 56 26.81 -5.12 -31.03
CA THR A 56 26.12 -4.23 -31.98
C THR A 56 24.90 -4.97 -32.53
N SER A 57 23.78 -4.94 -31.81
CA SER A 57 22.49 -5.31 -32.37
C SER A 57 22.04 -4.23 -33.34
N ASN A 58 22.32 -4.42 -34.64
CA ASN A 58 21.86 -3.54 -35.73
C ASN A 58 20.35 -3.75 -36.00
N GLY A 59 19.52 -3.52 -35.00
CA GLY A 59 18.07 -3.40 -35.13
C GLY A 59 17.64 -2.10 -34.46
N ASP A 60 16.68 -1.40 -35.06
CA ASP A 60 16.11 -0.19 -34.46
C ASP A 60 15.43 -0.58 -33.13
N LYS A 61 15.73 0.15 -32.06
CA LYS A 61 15.27 -0.11 -30.69
C LYS A 61 14.32 0.97 -30.23
N GLU A 62 13.13 0.60 -29.76
CA GLU A 62 12.09 1.57 -29.41
C GLU A 62 12.08 1.84 -27.89
N VAL A 63 12.17 3.11 -27.52
CA VAL A 63 12.14 3.56 -26.11
C VAL A 63 10.93 4.47 -25.90
N LEU A 64 10.12 4.16 -24.90
CA LEU A 64 9.09 5.08 -24.41
C LEU A 64 9.63 5.90 -23.25
N TRP A 65 9.54 7.22 -23.35
CA TRP A 65 9.78 8.14 -22.24
C TRP A 65 8.45 8.70 -21.77
N ASP A 66 8.09 8.46 -20.51
CA ASP A 66 6.83 8.94 -19.98
C ASP A 66 6.89 10.41 -19.55
N LEU A 67 5.88 11.19 -19.96
CA LEU A 67 5.65 12.58 -19.55
C LEU A 67 4.23 12.75 -18.94
N THR A 68 3.50 11.65 -18.68
CA THR A 68 2.08 11.66 -18.26
C THR A 68 1.86 12.50 -17.01
N HIS A 69 2.76 12.39 -16.03
CA HIS A 69 2.60 13.01 -14.71
C HIS A 69 3.38 14.33 -14.53
N GLY A 70 3.65 15.05 -15.63
CA GLY A 70 4.11 16.44 -15.60
C GLY A 70 5.62 16.65 -15.69
N VAL A 71 6.06 17.56 -16.56
CA VAL A 71 7.48 17.85 -16.82
C VAL A 71 7.96 19.04 -15.99
N TYR A 72 9.01 18.83 -15.21
CA TYR A 72 9.70 19.89 -14.49
C TYR A 72 10.59 20.70 -15.45
N LEU A 73 10.29 21.99 -15.60
CA LEU A 73 10.99 22.89 -16.54
C LEU A 73 10.99 22.29 -17.96
N ASP A 74 12.16 21.87 -18.46
CA ASP A 74 12.33 21.21 -19.75
C ASP A 74 12.97 19.80 -19.59
N TYR A 75 12.75 19.11 -18.46
CA TYR A 75 13.30 17.76 -18.19
C TYR A 75 12.55 16.65 -18.96
N GLU A 76 12.70 16.71 -20.28
CA GLU A 76 12.11 15.81 -21.28
C GLU A 76 13.12 15.53 -22.43
N PRO A 77 12.88 14.51 -23.27
CA PRO A 77 13.75 14.17 -24.42
C PRO A 77 14.06 15.34 -25.37
N SER A 78 13.12 16.26 -25.61
CA SER A 78 13.33 17.45 -26.44
C SER A 78 14.19 18.53 -25.77
N GLY A 79 14.23 18.54 -24.44
CA GLY A 79 14.88 19.57 -23.62
C GLY A 79 16.20 19.10 -23.02
N HIS A 80 16.25 18.96 -21.69
CA HIS A 80 17.46 18.63 -20.93
C HIS A 80 18.09 17.26 -21.27
N TYR A 81 17.36 16.34 -21.91
CA TYR A 81 17.90 15.04 -22.33
C TYR A 81 18.27 14.95 -23.82
N SER A 82 18.21 16.04 -24.58
CA SER A 82 18.43 16.02 -26.03
C SER A 82 19.82 15.53 -26.48
N ASN A 83 20.88 15.68 -25.67
CA ASN A 83 22.18 15.06 -25.93
C ASN A 83 22.12 13.53 -25.77
N LEU A 84 21.44 13.03 -24.73
CA LEU A 84 21.23 11.59 -24.52
C LEU A 84 20.44 11.00 -25.70
N VAL A 85 19.36 11.66 -26.14
CA VAL A 85 18.58 11.25 -27.33
C VAL A 85 19.47 11.17 -28.58
N SER A 86 20.39 12.12 -28.78
CA SER A 86 21.33 12.11 -29.91
C SER A 86 22.37 10.98 -29.82
N ILE A 87 22.85 10.67 -28.61
CA ILE A 87 23.78 9.55 -28.36
C ILE A 87 23.08 8.21 -28.61
N LEU A 88 21.89 8.01 -28.05
CA LEU A 88 21.09 6.80 -28.21
C LEU A 88 20.63 6.62 -29.68
N GLY A 89 20.23 7.69 -30.37
CA GLY A 89 19.96 7.66 -31.80
C GLY A 89 21.18 7.26 -32.65
N GLY A 90 22.39 7.64 -32.22
CA GLY A 90 23.65 7.17 -32.82
C GLY A 90 23.95 5.68 -32.57
N LEU A 91 23.28 5.05 -31.59
CA LEU A 91 23.36 3.64 -31.24
C LEU A 91 22.18 2.80 -31.76
N GLY A 92 21.22 3.42 -32.48
CA GLY A 92 20.07 2.73 -33.08
C GLY A 92 18.78 2.77 -32.27
N TYR A 93 18.67 3.65 -31.25
CA TYR A 93 17.44 3.80 -30.48
C TYR A 93 16.57 4.96 -31.00
N THR A 94 15.27 4.72 -31.14
CA THR A 94 14.23 5.74 -31.29
C THR A 94 13.67 6.06 -29.92
N ILE A 95 13.59 7.35 -29.57
CA ILE A 95 12.91 7.80 -28.33
C ILE A 95 11.54 8.38 -28.72
N THR A 96 10.48 7.79 -28.20
CA THR A 96 9.08 8.25 -28.31
C THR A 96 8.62 8.76 -26.95
N THR A 97 7.81 9.82 -26.91
CA THR A 97 7.18 10.31 -25.68
C THR A 97 5.68 10.02 -25.65
N THR A 98 5.13 9.81 -24.45
CA THR A 98 3.67 9.79 -24.23
C THR A 98 3.27 10.77 -23.14
N THR A 99 2.00 11.18 -23.15
CA THR A 99 1.34 11.94 -22.09
C THR A 99 0.11 11.20 -21.55
N ASN A 100 0.00 9.89 -21.80
CA ASN A 100 -1.06 9.02 -21.28
C ASN A 100 -0.62 7.54 -21.30
N ILE A 101 0.34 7.20 -20.43
CA ILE A 101 0.92 5.85 -20.32
C ILE A 101 -0.13 4.76 -20.07
N GLY A 102 -1.19 5.07 -19.31
CA GLY A 102 -2.34 4.19 -19.08
C GLY A 102 -3.12 3.78 -20.35
N SER A 103 -2.83 4.39 -21.50
CA SER A 103 -3.39 4.03 -22.81
C SER A 103 -2.39 3.40 -23.79
N GLU A 104 -1.10 3.32 -23.42
CA GLU A 104 -0.03 2.81 -24.30
C GLU A 104 0.09 1.28 -24.29
N THR A 105 0.40 0.71 -25.46
CA THR A 105 0.74 -0.72 -25.56
C THR A 105 2.24 -0.91 -25.27
N LEU A 106 2.60 -0.99 -23.98
CA LEU A 106 4.01 -0.98 -23.54
C LEU A 106 4.89 -2.07 -24.19
N SER A 107 4.31 -3.22 -24.55
CA SER A 107 5.02 -4.35 -25.18
C SER A 107 5.62 -4.06 -26.57
N GLN A 108 5.34 -2.91 -27.17
CA GLN A 108 6.01 -2.47 -28.40
C GLN A 108 7.38 -1.79 -28.18
N TYR A 109 7.74 -1.50 -26.93
CA TYR A 109 8.98 -0.79 -26.57
C TYR A 109 9.99 -1.74 -25.90
N ASP A 110 11.25 -1.66 -26.32
CA ASP A 110 12.37 -2.37 -25.68
C ASP A 110 12.68 -1.80 -24.29
N VAL A 111 12.48 -0.49 -24.09
CA VAL A 111 12.71 0.19 -22.80
C VAL A 111 11.61 1.20 -22.51
N VAL A 112 11.12 1.24 -21.28
CA VAL A 112 10.31 2.34 -20.71
C VAL A 112 11.19 3.16 -19.75
N VAL A 113 11.08 4.49 -19.79
CA VAL A 113 11.79 5.42 -18.92
C VAL A 113 10.79 6.21 -18.08
N ILE A 114 10.98 6.15 -16.77
CA ILE A 114 10.25 6.90 -15.75
C ILE A 114 11.27 7.81 -15.04
N CYS A 115 10.98 9.10 -14.96
CA CYS A 115 11.89 10.09 -14.39
C CYS A 115 11.10 10.99 -13.44
N VAL A 116 11.57 11.22 -12.22
CA VAL A 116 10.89 12.14 -11.27
C VAL A 116 10.79 13.58 -11.83
N ALA A 117 11.73 13.99 -12.69
CA ALA A 117 11.67 15.28 -13.38
C ALA A 117 10.73 15.29 -14.62
N SER A 118 10.22 14.13 -15.04
CA SER A 118 9.16 13.97 -16.06
C SER A 118 7.83 13.47 -15.46
N ALA A 119 7.78 13.30 -14.13
CA ALA A 119 6.63 12.89 -13.33
C ALA A 119 6.53 13.78 -12.08
N TRP A 120 6.54 15.10 -12.29
CA TRP A 120 6.71 16.11 -11.24
C TRP A 120 5.41 16.50 -10.51
N ASP A 121 4.27 16.43 -11.19
CA ASP A 121 3.01 17.05 -10.71
C ASP A 121 2.15 16.09 -9.88
N GLU A 122 2.16 14.78 -10.19
CA GLU A 122 1.35 13.76 -9.51
C GLU A 122 1.97 12.35 -9.56
N ALA A 123 1.42 11.42 -8.78
CA ALA A 123 1.92 10.05 -8.66
C ALA A 123 1.22 9.06 -9.63
N TYR A 124 1.96 8.04 -10.08
CA TYR A 124 1.39 6.95 -10.89
C TYR A 124 0.23 6.25 -10.16
N THR A 125 -0.86 5.99 -10.88
CA THR A 125 -2.02 5.27 -10.33
C THR A 125 -1.75 3.77 -10.21
N THR A 126 -2.53 3.07 -9.38
CA THR A 126 -2.43 1.60 -9.22
C THR A 126 -2.60 0.85 -10.55
N GLY A 127 -3.40 1.38 -11.49
CA GLY A 127 -3.58 0.79 -12.82
C GLY A 127 -2.32 0.88 -13.67
N GLU A 128 -1.68 2.05 -13.71
CA GLU A 128 -0.43 2.28 -14.45
C GLU A 128 0.72 1.48 -13.83
N VAL A 129 0.84 1.45 -12.50
CA VAL A 129 1.80 0.60 -11.78
C VAL A 129 1.65 -0.86 -12.17
N SER A 130 0.41 -1.38 -12.24
CA SER A 130 0.14 -2.78 -12.61
C SER A 130 0.51 -3.07 -14.07
N GLN A 131 0.24 -2.14 -14.98
CA GLN A 131 0.59 -2.23 -16.41
C GLN A 131 2.11 -2.22 -16.61
N ILE A 132 2.85 -1.34 -15.91
CA ILE A 132 4.31 -1.28 -15.93
C ILE A 132 4.91 -2.56 -15.32
N GLN A 133 4.33 -3.08 -14.23
CA GLN A 133 4.76 -4.34 -13.62
C GLN A 133 4.61 -5.52 -14.58
N SER A 134 3.46 -5.64 -15.25
CA SER A 134 3.21 -6.68 -16.26
C SER A 134 4.16 -6.54 -17.46
N TYR A 135 4.45 -5.33 -17.92
CA TYR A 135 5.44 -5.08 -18.98
C TYR A 135 6.84 -5.62 -18.61
N VAL A 136 7.33 -5.33 -17.39
CA VAL A 136 8.62 -5.86 -16.94
C VAL A 136 8.59 -7.39 -16.81
N GLN A 137 7.55 -7.96 -16.18
CA GLN A 137 7.43 -9.42 -16.04
C GLN A 137 7.53 -10.14 -17.40
N ASN A 138 6.93 -9.56 -18.43
CA ASN A 138 6.92 -10.06 -19.82
C ASN A 138 8.20 -9.76 -20.63
N GLY A 139 9.28 -9.28 -20.00
CA GLY A 139 10.58 -9.08 -20.65
C GLY A 139 11.00 -7.63 -20.92
N GLY A 140 10.17 -6.66 -20.52
CA GLY A 140 10.45 -5.24 -20.70
C GLY A 140 11.66 -4.74 -19.92
N GLY A 141 12.38 -3.77 -20.49
CA GLY A 141 13.41 -3.00 -19.81
C GLY A 141 12.83 -1.74 -19.16
N LEU A 142 13.12 -1.47 -17.89
CA LEU A 142 12.64 -0.29 -17.18
C LEU A 142 13.79 0.51 -16.59
N LEU A 143 13.86 1.80 -16.90
CA LEU A 143 14.73 2.77 -16.24
C LEU A 143 13.87 3.67 -15.36
N ILE A 144 14.16 3.70 -14.06
CA ILE A 144 13.57 4.64 -13.10
C ILE A 144 14.66 5.60 -12.62
N MET A 145 14.44 6.90 -12.73
CA MET A 145 15.40 7.92 -12.29
C MET A 145 14.77 8.77 -11.20
N GLY A 146 15.25 8.59 -9.96
CA GLY A 146 14.93 9.43 -8.81
C GLY A 146 15.96 10.54 -8.61
N ASP A 147 15.76 11.35 -7.58
CA ASP A 147 16.64 12.48 -7.24
C ASP A 147 16.66 12.67 -5.71
N ASN A 148 17.34 13.69 -5.20
CA ASN A 148 17.38 14.04 -3.79
C ASN A 148 16.00 14.25 -3.14
N LEU A 149 15.99 14.23 -1.81
CA LEU A 149 14.83 14.44 -0.93
C LEU A 149 14.03 15.74 -1.19
N GLY A 150 14.59 16.71 -1.92
CA GLY A 150 13.89 17.93 -2.33
C GLY A 150 12.99 17.78 -3.57
N CYS A 151 13.11 16.70 -4.33
CA CYS A 151 12.29 16.37 -5.50
C CYS A 151 11.14 15.41 -5.11
N PRO A 152 10.02 15.39 -5.87
CA PRO A 152 8.82 14.62 -5.54
C PRO A 152 8.96 13.12 -5.87
N ASN A 153 9.93 12.44 -5.25
CA ASN A 153 10.18 11.01 -5.45
C ASN A 153 8.96 10.15 -5.11
N ASP A 154 8.07 10.62 -4.24
CA ASP A 154 6.78 9.99 -3.93
C ASP A 154 5.87 9.81 -5.15
N ASN A 155 6.10 10.55 -6.24
CA ASN A 155 5.38 10.35 -7.49
C ASN A 155 5.81 9.06 -8.22
N ILE A 156 7.10 8.72 -8.18
CA ILE A 156 7.68 7.53 -8.85
C ILE A 156 7.81 6.32 -7.91
N ASN A 157 7.80 6.53 -6.60
CA ASN A 157 7.90 5.48 -5.58
C ASN A 157 6.84 4.37 -5.73
N PRO A 158 5.57 4.63 -6.11
CA PRO A 158 4.59 3.57 -6.38
C PRO A 158 5.04 2.54 -7.42
N VAL A 159 5.86 2.94 -8.40
CA VAL A 159 6.42 2.02 -9.40
C VAL A 159 7.68 1.34 -8.87
N SER A 160 8.63 2.08 -8.31
CA SER A 160 9.91 1.50 -7.88
C SER A 160 9.78 0.56 -6.67
N GLN A 161 8.83 0.83 -5.76
CA GLN A 161 8.59 0.02 -4.57
C GLN A 161 7.99 -1.35 -4.90
N THR A 162 7.27 -1.49 -6.02
CA THR A 162 6.84 -2.78 -6.58
C THR A 162 8.03 -3.71 -6.86
N PHE A 163 9.22 -3.14 -7.04
CA PHE A 163 10.48 -3.85 -7.27
C PHE A 163 11.45 -3.77 -6.08
N GLY A 164 10.95 -3.37 -4.90
CA GLY A 164 11.69 -3.33 -3.65
C GLY A 164 12.63 -2.14 -3.47
N ILE A 165 12.54 -1.11 -4.31
CA ILE A 165 13.46 0.05 -4.30
C ILE A 165 12.67 1.34 -3.96
N THR A 166 13.14 2.11 -2.98
CA THR A 166 12.59 3.43 -2.64
C THR A 166 13.59 4.53 -2.99
N CYS A 167 13.13 5.55 -3.72
CA CYS A 167 13.92 6.68 -4.19
C CYS A 167 13.87 7.86 -3.22
N GLY A 168 14.94 8.67 -3.20
CA GLY A 168 14.97 9.97 -2.51
C GLY A 168 15.04 9.91 -0.99
N MET A 169 15.57 8.83 -0.41
CA MET A 169 15.56 8.59 1.04
C MET A 169 16.38 9.61 1.84
N SER A 170 17.46 10.12 1.26
CA SER A 170 18.25 11.23 1.79
C SER A 170 18.91 11.98 0.61
N THR A 171 19.45 13.18 0.87
CA THR A 171 20.29 13.89 -0.12
C THR A 171 21.74 13.41 0.01
N LEU A 172 22.32 12.89 -1.08
CA LEU A 172 23.71 12.45 -1.11
C LEU A 172 24.65 13.65 -0.90
N SER A 173 25.78 13.41 -0.23
CA SER A 173 26.73 14.46 0.13
C SER A 173 28.19 14.05 -0.16
N PRO A 174 29.04 14.95 -0.67
CA PRO A 174 28.76 16.33 -1.07
C PRO A 174 27.88 16.40 -2.34
N ASP A 175 27.28 17.56 -2.60
CA ASP A 175 26.45 17.76 -3.81
C ASP A 175 27.19 17.40 -5.11
N ASP A 176 28.49 17.71 -5.24
CA ASP A 176 29.32 17.27 -6.37
C ASP A 176 29.95 15.92 -6.03
N LEU A 177 29.19 14.84 -6.21
CA LEU A 177 29.57 13.51 -5.78
C LEU A 177 30.27 12.74 -6.90
N TYR A 178 31.51 12.33 -6.64
CA TYR A 178 32.26 11.39 -7.48
C TYR A 178 32.42 10.08 -6.71
N PHE A 179 32.05 8.95 -7.30
CA PHE A 179 32.09 7.64 -6.65
C PHE A 179 32.59 6.52 -7.56
N THR A 180 33.26 5.54 -6.95
CA THR A 180 33.99 4.45 -7.62
C THR A 180 33.71 3.08 -7.01
N ASP A 181 32.84 2.99 -5.99
CA ASP A 181 32.41 1.71 -5.42
C ASP A 181 31.26 1.15 -6.26
N LEU A 182 31.65 0.41 -7.30
CA LEU A 182 30.77 -0.14 -8.33
C LEU A 182 30.86 -1.68 -8.30
N ALA A 183 29.72 -2.35 -8.24
CA ALA A 183 29.66 -3.80 -8.33
C ALA A 183 30.11 -4.32 -9.71
N SER A 184 30.40 -5.61 -9.80
CA SER A 184 30.68 -6.27 -11.07
C SER A 184 29.38 -6.50 -11.87
N HIS A 185 28.86 -5.46 -12.52
CA HIS A 185 27.61 -5.50 -13.29
C HIS A 185 27.81 -5.00 -14.75
N PRO A 186 27.09 -5.54 -15.76
CA PRO A 186 27.23 -5.11 -17.16
C PRO A 186 27.03 -3.60 -17.40
N ILE A 187 26.19 -2.93 -16.59
CA ILE A 187 25.98 -1.47 -16.68
C ILE A 187 27.28 -0.67 -16.41
N PHE A 188 28.24 -1.24 -15.68
CA PHE A 188 29.54 -0.63 -15.40
C PHE A 188 30.66 -1.13 -16.33
N ALA A 189 30.34 -1.78 -17.45
CA ALA A 189 31.33 -2.26 -18.41
C ALA A 189 32.13 -1.09 -19.03
N GLY A 190 33.37 -0.92 -18.57
CA GLY A 190 34.24 0.19 -18.97
C GLY A 190 33.97 1.51 -18.23
N VAL A 191 33.14 1.50 -17.19
CA VAL A 191 32.91 2.59 -16.24
C VAL A 191 33.88 2.41 -15.08
N SER A 192 34.53 3.49 -14.66
CA SER A 192 35.51 3.52 -13.56
C SER A 192 35.14 4.52 -12.47
N GLU A 193 34.40 5.58 -12.80
CA GLU A 193 33.89 6.58 -11.88
C GLU A 193 32.57 7.17 -12.40
N LEU A 194 31.61 7.37 -11.50
CA LEU A 194 30.35 8.08 -11.77
C LEU A 194 30.32 9.44 -11.07
N TYR A 195 29.60 10.38 -11.68
CA TYR A 195 29.36 11.71 -11.13
C TYR A 195 27.86 11.98 -11.00
N TYR A 196 27.39 12.28 -9.79
CA TYR A 196 26.03 12.79 -9.54
C TYR A 196 26.09 14.23 -9.03
N ARG A 197 25.12 15.05 -9.40
CA ARG A 197 24.95 16.41 -8.87
C ARG A 197 23.72 16.49 -7.98
N ALA A 198 23.94 16.49 -6.67
CA ALA A 198 22.90 16.56 -5.65
C ALA A 198 21.84 15.46 -5.80
N GLY A 199 22.26 14.23 -6.09
CA GLY A 199 21.35 13.07 -6.15
C GLY A 199 20.82 12.62 -4.78
N GLY A 200 19.91 11.66 -4.80
CA GLY A 200 19.29 11.03 -3.65
C GLY A 200 19.80 9.61 -3.38
N GLU A 201 19.74 9.21 -2.11
CA GLU A 201 19.97 7.84 -1.66
C GLU A 201 18.80 6.92 -2.03
N LEU A 202 19.11 5.70 -2.44
CA LEU A 202 18.16 4.61 -2.61
C LEU A 202 18.13 3.73 -1.36
N VAL A 203 16.95 3.23 -0.98
CA VAL A 203 16.84 2.08 -0.06
C VAL A 203 16.34 0.87 -0.84
N VAL A 204 17.06 -0.25 -0.70
CA VAL A 204 16.85 -1.46 -1.48
C VAL A 204 16.44 -2.63 -0.59
N THR A 205 15.44 -3.38 -1.04
CA THR A 205 14.93 -4.61 -0.45
C THR A 205 14.64 -5.61 -1.56
N SER A 206 14.60 -6.91 -1.25
CA SER A 206 14.30 -7.96 -2.23
C SER A 206 12.95 -7.69 -2.93
N PRO A 207 12.86 -7.73 -4.28
CA PRO A 207 13.81 -8.35 -5.21
C PRO A 207 14.99 -7.49 -5.68
N GLY A 208 15.09 -6.22 -5.30
CA GLY A 208 16.16 -5.34 -5.75
C GLY A 208 17.54 -5.68 -5.19
N GLU A 209 18.56 -5.37 -5.98
CA GLU A 209 19.98 -5.56 -5.67
C GLU A 209 20.73 -4.22 -5.76
N GLU A 210 21.50 -3.90 -4.72
CA GLU A 210 22.40 -2.74 -4.67
C GLU A 210 23.63 -2.99 -5.55
N VAL A 211 23.99 -2.05 -6.43
CA VAL A 211 25.14 -2.24 -7.34
C VAL A 211 26.09 -1.04 -7.44
N ALA A 212 25.78 0.10 -6.84
CA ALA A 212 26.75 1.17 -6.64
C ALA A 212 26.49 1.94 -5.35
N TRP A 213 27.58 2.39 -4.72
CA TRP A 213 27.56 3.06 -3.42
C TRP A 213 28.47 4.30 -3.42
N THR A 214 28.20 5.22 -2.50
CA THR A 214 29.13 6.29 -2.14
C THR A 214 30.32 5.76 -1.33
N GLY A 215 31.31 6.62 -1.04
CA GLY A 215 32.33 6.31 -0.04
C GLY A 215 31.83 6.28 1.43
N GLY A 216 30.59 6.68 1.69
CA GLY A 216 29.90 6.56 2.99
C GLY A 216 29.11 5.25 3.14
N GLY A 217 28.76 4.60 2.01
CA GLY A 217 27.96 3.39 1.95
C GLY A 217 26.48 3.63 1.60
N GLU A 218 26.06 4.87 1.36
CA GLU A 218 24.73 5.18 0.82
C GLU A 218 24.60 4.62 -0.61
N VAL A 219 23.45 4.03 -0.96
CA VAL A 219 23.22 3.39 -2.27
C VAL A 219 22.85 4.43 -3.32
N THR A 220 23.47 4.35 -4.51
CA THR A 220 23.28 5.30 -5.61
C THR A 220 22.66 4.68 -6.87
N VAL A 221 22.88 3.38 -7.09
CA VAL A 221 22.30 2.61 -8.20
C VAL A 221 21.85 1.24 -7.70
N ALA A 222 20.64 0.84 -8.09
CA ALA A 222 20.08 -0.48 -7.83
C ALA A 222 19.56 -1.11 -9.14
N VAL A 223 19.51 -2.44 -9.17
CA VAL A 223 18.99 -3.21 -10.32
C VAL A 223 18.06 -4.33 -9.86
N VAL A 224 17.26 -4.83 -10.81
CA VAL A 224 16.39 -5.99 -10.60
C VAL A 224 16.34 -6.79 -11.90
N GLU A 225 16.41 -8.12 -11.81
CA GLU A 225 15.97 -9.02 -12.88
C GLU A 225 14.70 -9.75 -12.39
N GLN A 226 13.56 -9.55 -13.07
CA GLN A 226 12.27 -10.13 -12.67
C GLN A 226 11.52 -10.68 -13.88
N GLY A 227 11.15 -11.97 -13.84
CA GLY A 227 10.64 -12.68 -15.01
C GLY A 227 11.74 -12.77 -16.07
N SER A 228 11.48 -12.20 -17.24
CA SER A 228 12.51 -11.97 -18.27
C SER A 228 12.98 -10.50 -18.34
N GLY A 229 12.34 -9.59 -17.59
CA GLY A 229 12.62 -8.16 -17.65
C GLY A 229 13.72 -7.70 -16.71
N ARG A 230 14.14 -6.45 -16.93
CA ARG A 230 15.26 -5.81 -16.24
C ARG A 230 14.90 -4.41 -15.81
N ILE A 231 15.36 -4.03 -14.62
CA ILE A 231 15.15 -2.70 -14.07
C ILE A 231 16.49 -2.12 -13.66
N VAL A 232 16.72 -0.84 -13.97
CA VAL A 232 17.75 0.00 -13.34
C VAL A 232 17.05 1.14 -12.62
N VAL A 233 17.43 1.39 -11.37
CA VAL A 233 17.02 2.57 -10.61
C VAL A 233 18.25 3.42 -10.29
N THR A 234 18.22 4.70 -10.67
CA THR A 234 19.28 5.67 -10.34
C THR A 234 18.78 6.65 -9.28
N GLY A 235 19.67 7.00 -8.35
CA GLY A 235 19.41 8.03 -7.34
C GLY A 235 19.52 9.48 -7.86
N ASP A 236 19.93 9.68 -9.11
CA ASP A 236 20.03 11.00 -9.74
C ASP A 236 19.33 10.98 -11.12
N VAL A 237 18.66 12.08 -11.47
CA VAL A 237 18.10 12.38 -12.81
C VAL A 237 19.07 13.20 -13.66
N GLY A 238 20.01 13.89 -13.01
CA GLY A 238 20.96 14.81 -13.63
C GLY A 238 22.12 14.11 -14.32
N PHE A 239 22.52 12.90 -13.89
CA PHE A 239 23.70 12.20 -14.41
C PHE A 239 23.75 12.07 -15.95
N CYS A 240 22.59 12.00 -16.61
CA CYS A 240 22.44 11.86 -18.06
C CYS A 240 21.82 13.10 -18.75
N ASP A 241 21.66 14.20 -18.03
CA ASP A 241 21.23 15.48 -18.61
C ASP A 241 22.32 16.11 -19.49
N ASN A 242 21.95 17.14 -20.26
CA ASN A 242 22.83 17.89 -21.13
C ASN A 242 24.03 18.54 -20.41
N THR A 243 23.96 18.74 -19.10
CA THR A 243 24.98 19.37 -18.26
C THR A 243 26.04 18.36 -17.79
N TYR A 244 25.62 17.16 -17.37
CA TYR A 244 26.47 16.21 -16.64
C TYR A 244 26.70 14.87 -17.33
N ILE A 245 26.04 14.58 -18.46
CA ILE A 245 26.32 13.36 -19.26
C ILE A 245 27.80 13.23 -19.68
N GLY A 246 28.51 14.37 -19.81
CA GLY A 246 29.93 14.42 -20.13
C GLY A 246 30.90 14.34 -18.93
N ASN A 247 30.40 14.17 -17.70
CA ASN A 247 31.22 14.07 -16.49
C ASN A 247 31.60 12.61 -16.19
N SER A 248 32.84 12.40 -15.76
CA SER A 248 33.45 11.07 -15.51
C SER A 248 33.07 10.06 -16.60
N ASP A 249 32.52 8.89 -16.26
CA ASP A 249 32.08 7.88 -17.23
C ASP A 249 30.55 7.86 -17.44
N ASN A 250 29.83 8.94 -17.08
CA ASN A 250 28.35 8.99 -17.09
C ASN A 250 27.72 8.64 -18.45
N GLN A 251 28.25 9.16 -19.56
CA GLN A 251 27.78 8.77 -20.90
C GLN A 251 27.92 7.25 -21.10
N LYS A 252 29.06 6.64 -20.74
CA LYS A 252 29.29 5.21 -20.93
C LYS A 252 28.32 4.38 -20.09
N PHE A 253 28.04 4.83 -18.87
CA PHE A 253 27.06 4.24 -17.97
C PHE A 253 25.64 4.31 -18.55
N ALA A 254 25.20 5.46 -19.06
CA ALA A 254 23.91 5.60 -19.73
C ALA A 254 23.81 4.69 -20.96
N GLU A 255 24.82 4.66 -21.84
CA GLU A 255 24.87 3.73 -22.98
C GLU A 255 24.75 2.26 -22.55
N ASN A 256 25.43 1.88 -21.46
CA ASN A 256 25.39 0.52 -20.94
C ASN A 256 24.05 0.17 -20.28
N ILE A 257 23.38 1.12 -19.62
CA ILE A 257 22.01 0.94 -19.10
C ILE A 257 21.06 0.59 -20.25
N PHE A 258 20.97 1.43 -21.27
CA PHE A 258 20.07 1.18 -22.40
C PHE A 258 20.44 -0.10 -23.16
N SER A 259 21.73 -0.42 -23.29
CA SER A 259 22.19 -1.70 -23.87
C SER A 259 21.82 -2.92 -23.02
N TRP A 260 21.81 -2.82 -21.69
CA TRP A 260 21.48 -3.93 -20.80
C TRP A 260 19.96 -4.14 -20.70
N LEU A 261 19.19 -3.05 -20.65
CA LEU A 261 17.73 -3.05 -20.62
C LEU A 261 17.11 -3.52 -21.94
N SER A 262 17.64 -3.08 -23.10
CA SER A 262 17.09 -3.43 -24.42
C SER A 262 17.61 -4.74 -25.02
N THR A 263 18.60 -5.38 -24.39
CA THR A 263 19.00 -6.74 -24.78
C THR A 263 17.97 -7.72 -24.24
N ALA A 264 17.11 -8.21 -25.14
CA ALA A 264 16.22 -9.33 -24.87
C ALA A 264 16.99 -10.41 -24.13
N SER A 265 16.60 -10.67 -22.88
CA SER A 265 17.23 -11.71 -22.09
C SER A 265 16.85 -13.05 -22.73
N SER A 266 17.82 -13.72 -23.35
CA SER A 266 17.72 -15.17 -23.47
C SER A 266 17.82 -15.70 -22.06
N TRP A 267 16.67 -15.90 -21.41
CA TRP A 267 16.55 -16.27 -20.00
C TRP A 267 17.47 -17.45 -19.69
N THR A 268 18.43 -17.26 -18.77
CA THR A 268 19.52 -18.22 -18.51
C THR A 268 19.24 -19.13 -17.30
N GLY A 269 17.98 -19.43 -17.00
CA GLY A 269 17.58 -20.28 -15.87
C GLY A 269 17.30 -19.49 -14.58
N GLY A 270 16.38 -18.52 -14.65
CA GLY A 270 15.80 -17.88 -13.47
C GLY A 270 14.75 -18.76 -12.77
N LYS A 271 13.95 -18.14 -11.90
CA LYS A 271 12.83 -18.78 -11.18
C LYS A 271 11.48 -18.44 -11.83
N PHE A 272 10.62 -19.44 -12.04
CA PHE A 272 9.28 -19.30 -12.65
C PHE A 272 8.22 -20.16 -11.94
N ASP A 273 6.96 -20.08 -12.37
CA ASP A 273 5.82 -20.82 -11.80
C ASP A 273 5.09 -21.62 -12.91
N PHE A 274 4.13 -22.47 -12.53
CA PHE A 274 3.29 -23.27 -13.43
C PHE A 274 1.81 -23.29 -13.04
N ASN A 275 1.38 -22.64 -11.94
CA ASN A 275 0.18 -23.10 -11.23
C ASN A 275 -0.73 -22.02 -10.62
N ASP A 276 -0.25 -20.82 -10.25
CA ASP A 276 -1.12 -19.75 -9.68
C ASP A 276 -0.55 -18.32 -9.68
N GLY A 277 0.65 -18.09 -10.20
CA GLY A 277 1.32 -16.78 -10.13
C GLY A 277 1.91 -16.46 -8.75
N THR A 278 1.75 -17.35 -7.76
CA THR A 278 2.56 -17.30 -6.55
C THR A 278 3.97 -17.81 -6.87
N LYS A 279 4.98 -17.34 -6.12
CA LYS A 279 6.39 -17.63 -6.41
C LYS A 279 6.75 -19.08 -6.03
N GLN A 280 6.33 -20.08 -6.81
CA GLN A 280 6.82 -21.45 -6.66
C GLN A 280 8.33 -21.49 -6.97
N GLY A 281 8.78 -20.89 -8.06
CA GLY A 281 10.21 -20.68 -8.31
C GLY A 281 10.95 -21.93 -8.79
N TRP A 282 10.33 -22.61 -9.74
CA TRP A 282 10.91 -23.65 -10.60
C TRP A 282 12.14 -23.12 -11.35
N THR A 283 13.07 -23.99 -11.72
CA THR A 283 14.30 -23.65 -12.46
C THR A 283 14.53 -24.59 -13.63
N LEU A 284 15.11 -24.08 -14.72
CA LEU A 284 15.51 -24.93 -15.86
C LEU A 284 17.00 -25.27 -15.75
N GLN A 285 17.34 -26.53 -16.02
CA GLN A 285 18.71 -26.99 -16.20
C GLN A 285 18.88 -27.72 -17.54
N GLY A 286 20.10 -27.66 -18.09
CA GLY A 286 20.46 -28.28 -19.36
C GLY A 286 20.80 -27.26 -20.46
N ALA A 287 20.94 -27.68 -21.72
CA ALA A 287 20.72 -29.05 -22.19
C ALA A 287 21.86 -30.00 -21.76
N TYR A 288 21.53 -31.20 -21.31
CA TYR A 288 22.48 -32.31 -21.10
C TYR A 288 22.36 -33.33 -22.24
N ASP A 289 23.22 -34.34 -22.31
CA ASP A 289 23.06 -35.52 -23.19
C ASP A 289 22.64 -36.79 -22.43
N GLU A 290 22.50 -37.92 -23.13
CA GLU A 290 22.06 -39.20 -22.53
C GLU A 290 22.97 -39.77 -21.44
N ASP A 291 24.25 -39.37 -21.40
CA ASP A 291 25.22 -39.78 -20.38
C ASP A 291 25.24 -38.78 -19.18
N GLY A 292 24.53 -37.65 -19.31
CA GLY A 292 24.46 -36.59 -18.31
C GLY A 292 25.57 -35.54 -18.42
N ASP A 293 26.36 -35.55 -19.51
CA ASP A 293 27.35 -34.51 -19.76
C ASP A 293 26.65 -33.20 -20.17
N GLY A 294 27.21 -32.06 -19.77
CA GLY A 294 26.64 -30.72 -19.99
C GLY A 294 26.88 -29.76 -18.81
N PRO A 295 26.14 -28.63 -18.74
CA PRO A 295 25.15 -28.17 -19.71
C PRO A 295 25.80 -27.64 -21.01
N PHE A 296 25.18 -27.95 -22.14
CA PHE A 296 25.53 -27.45 -23.46
C PHE A 296 24.73 -26.17 -23.79
N SER A 297 25.35 -25.27 -24.56
CA SER A 297 24.64 -24.12 -25.12
C SER A 297 23.53 -24.57 -26.07
N SER A 298 22.35 -23.98 -25.93
CA SER A 298 21.22 -24.16 -26.84
C SER A 298 20.82 -22.85 -27.50
N ALA A 299 20.08 -22.94 -28.61
CA ALA A 299 19.43 -21.80 -29.29
C ALA A 299 17.91 -21.78 -29.04
N PHE A 300 17.44 -22.59 -28.10
CA PHE A 300 16.10 -22.44 -27.53
C PHE A 300 16.03 -21.13 -26.73
N GLY A 301 15.07 -20.28 -27.10
CA GLY A 301 14.62 -19.16 -26.28
C GLY A 301 13.49 -19.60 -25.36
N PHE A 302 13.44 -19.02 -24.17
CA PHE A 302 12.43 -19.29 -23.14
C PHE A 302 11.63 -18.02 -22.89
N HIS A 303 10.31 -18.13 -23.01
CA HIS A 303 9.40 -17.01 -22.87
C HIS A 303 8.31 -17.39 -21.86
N TRP A 304 8.07 -16.52 -20.89
CA TRP A 304 6.81 -16.54 -20.14
C TRP A 304 5.70 -16.06 -21.08
N ARG A 305 4.58 -16.77 -21.14
CA ARG A 305 3.42 -16.37 -21.95
C ARG A 305 2.14 -16.47 -21.11
N ASP A 306 1.77 -15.36 -20.52
CA ASP A 306 0.41 -15.10 -20.07
C ASP A 306 -0.46 -14.78 -21.31
N ARG A 307 -1.50 -15.59 -21.51
CA ARG A 307 -2.38 -15.68 -22.69
C ARG A 307 -1.69 -15.93 -24.04
N VAL A 308 -2.33 -16.82 -24.80
CA VAL A 308 -2.04 -17.10 -26.21
C VAL A 308 -2.45 -15.91 -27.09
N ASN A 309 -1.61 -14.89 -27.13
CA ASN A 309 -1.77 -13.68 -27.95
C ASN A 309 -0.61 -13.50 -28.93
N HIS A 310 -0.42 -14.50 -29.79
CA HIS A 310 0.21 -14.29 -31.10
C HIS A 310 -0.81 -14.71 -32.17
N PRO A 311 -0.96 -13.97 -33.30
CA PRO A 311 -2.06 -14.19 -34.25
C PRO A 311 -2.10 -15.59 -34.91
N ASN A 312 -1.05 -16.39 -34.72
CA ASN A 312 -1.01 -17.85 -34.65
C ASN A 312 0.22 -18.19 -33.77
N PRO A 313 0.31 -19.28 -32.96
CA PRO A 313 -0.68 -20.10 -32.21
C PRO A 313 -0.13 -20.48 -30.78
N PRO A 314 -0.57 -21.55 -30.07
CA PRO A 314 -1.81 -22.35 -30.11
C PRO A 314 -2.62 -22.34 -28.77
N GLY A 315 -3.90 -22.72 -28.82
CA GLY A 315 -4.67 -23.12 -27.63
C GLY A 315 -5.43 -22.05 -26.84
N LEU A 316 -6.48 -22.50 -26.17
CA LEU A 316 -6.95 -21.92 -24.91
C LEU A 316 -6.24 -22.65 -23.75
N ASP A 317 -6.08 -21.94 -22.64
CA ASP A 317 -5.65 -22.47 -21.35
C ASP A 317 -6.46 -23.73 -20.96
N PRO A 318 -5.82 -24.85 -20.58
CA PRO A 318 -6.52 -26.11 -20.23
C PRO A 318 -7.41 -25.98 -18.98
N GLY A 319 -7.11 -25.04 -18.07
CA GLY A 319 -7.90 -24.71 -16.89
C GLY A 319 -8.89 -23.54 -17.10
N ASP A 320 -8.68 -22.71 -18.13
CA ASP A 320 -9.37 -21.41 -18.35
C ASP A 320 -9.25 -20.48 -17.11
N ASP A 321 -8.08 -20.48 -16.47
CA ASP A 321 -7.79 -19.80 -15.20
C ASP A 321 -6.80 -18.62 -15.31
N ASP A 322 -6.46 -18.22 -16.54
CA ASP A 322 -5.64 -17.05 -16.93
C ASP A 322 -4.21 -17.11 -16.33
N LYS A 323 -3.58 -18.29 -16.36
CA LYS A 323 -2.19 -18.50 -15.90
C LYS A 323 -1.23 -18.73 -17.06
N GLY A 324 0.06 -18.50 -16.79
CA GLY A 324 1.10 -18.47 -17.82
C GLY A 324 1.79 -19.81 -18.03
N SER A 325 1.85 -20.27 -19.29
CA SER A 325 2.65 -21.43 -19.68
C SER A 325 4.09 -21.01 -20.02
N ILE A 326 5.07 -21.86 -19.73
CA ILE A 326 6.46 -21.65 -20.22
C ILE A 326 6.59 -22.10 -21.67
N ALA A 327 6.94 -21.18 -22.57
CA ALA A 327 7.15 -21.47 -23.98
C ALA A 327 8.66 -21.67 -24.27
N ILE A 328 9.05 -22.89 -24.65
CA ILE A 328 10.34 -23.15 -25.26
C ILE A 328 10.20 -22.96 -26.78
N CYS A 329 10.86 -21.98 -27.39
CA CYS A 329 10.77 -21.75 -28.83
C CYS A 329 12.13 -21.56 -29.51
N THR A 330 12.22 -21.80 -30.82
CA THR A 330 13.39 -21.44 -31.63
C THR A 330 12.95 -20.68 -32.87
N ILE A 331 13.69 -19.64 -33.26
CA ILE A 331 13.55 -18.95 -34.56
C ILE A 331 14.58 -19.51 -35.57
N GLY A 332 14.99 -20.78 -35.39
CA GLY A 332 15.95 -21.43 -36.28
C GLY A 332 16.91 -22.42 -35.61
N GLY A 333 16.42 -23.64 -35.34
CA GLY A 333 17.22 -24.77 -34.88
C GLY A 333 17.54 -24.76 -33.39
N HIS A 334 17.75 -25.94 -32.82
CA HIS A 334 17.88 -26.12 -31.36
C HIS A 334 19.23 -25.65 -30.79
N GLY A 335 20.24 -25.41 -31.64
CA GLY A 335 21.57 -24.90 -31.26
C GLY A 335 22.48 -25.85 -30.45
N ILE A 336 21.92 -26.92 -29.88
CA ILE A 336 22.66 -27.95 -29.16
C ILE A 336 23.41 -28.81 -30.17
N SER A 337 24.72 -28.97 -30.00
CA SER A 337 25.53 -29.82 -30.87
C SER A 337 26.61 -30.57 -30.10
N ASN A 338 26.33 -31.83 -29.75
CA ASN A 338 27.33 -32.80 -29.31
C ASN A 338 27.44 -33.93 -30.35
N PRO A 339 28.50 -33.98 -31.19
CA PRO A 339 28.64 -34.99 -32.25
C PRO A 339 28.76 -36.44 -31.79
N GLY A 340 28.92 -36.70 -30.48
CA GLY A 340 28.98 -38.04 -29.89
C GLY A 340 27.66 -38.53 -29.28
N ALA A 341 26.69 -37.65 -29.07
CA ALA A 341 25.44 -37.93 -28.37
C ALA A 341 24.27 -38.17 -29.34
N THR A 342 23.26 -38.91 -28.86
CA THR A 342 22.03 -39.22 -29.58
C THR A 342 20.90 -38.29 -29.14
N TRP A 343 20.87 -37.91 -27.87
CA TRP A 343 19.78 -37.18 -27.20
C TRP A 343 20.29 -35.90 -26.58
N TRP A 344 19.40 -34.90 -26.52
CA TRP A 344 19.52 -33.78 -25.59
C TRP A 344 18.39 -33.86 -24.56
N ILE A 345 18.66 -33.37 -23.35
CA ILE A 345 17.75 -33.40 -22.19
C ILE A 345 17.68 -32.00 -21.57
N MET A 346 16.47 -31.49 -21.35
CA MET A 346 16.20 -30.30 -20.55
C MET A 346 15.40 -30.71 -19.32
N GLN A 347 15.69 -30.11 -18.16
CA GLN A 347 15.14 -30.52 -16.86
C GLN A 347 14.50 -29.34 -16.14
N PHE A 348 13.19 -29.41 -15.92
CA PHE A 348 12.37 -28.39 -15.26
C PHE A 348 12.22 -28.79 -13.79
N HIS A 349 13.06 -28.23 -12.91
CA HIS A 349 13.17 -28.55 -11.49
C HIS A 349 12.25 -27.71 -10.62
N SER A 350 11.53 -28.33 -9.69
CA SER A 350 10.71 -27.61 -8.70
C SER A 350 11.56 -26.79 -7.74
N PRO A 351 10.98 -25.85 -6.97
CA PRO A 351 11.59 -25.43 -5.71
C PRO A 351 11.87 -26.60 -4.77
N ASN A 352 12.59 -26.33 -3.68
CA ASN A 352 12.65 -27.24 -2.54
C ASN A 352 11.24 -27.39 -1.92
N LEU A 353 10.76 -28.64 -1.86
CA LEU A 353 9.42 -29.02 -1.42
C LEU A 353 9.37 -29.52 0.04
N GLU A 354 10.49 -29.60 0.75
CA GLU A 354 10.59 -30.19 2.10
C GLU A 354 9.62 -29.55 3.11
N THR A 355 9.31 -28.26 2.93
CA THR A 355 8.38 -27.50 3.78
C THR A 355 6.94 -27.46 3.25
N SER A 356 6.67 -27.93 2.02
CA SER A 356 5.33 -27.90 1.43
C SER A 356 4.47 -29.06 1.92
N THR A 357 3.49 -28.75 2.77
CA THR A 357 2.51 -29.71 3.29
C THR A 357 1.77 -30.44 2.17
N THR A 358 1.39 -29.74 1.10
CA THR A 358 0.75 -30.29 -0.11
C THR A 358 1.63 -31.39 -0.74
N TRP A 359 2.90 -31.12 -0.97
CA TRP A 359 3.83 -32.08 -1.59
C TRP A 359 4.27 -33.19 -0.63
N GLN A 360 4.36 -32.95 0.69
CA GLN A 360 4.63 -34.02 1.66
C GLN A 360 3.47 -35.03 1.80
N ASN A 361 2.24 -34.64 1.44
CA ASN A 361 1.08 -35.55 1.40
C ASN A 361 0.85 -36.18 0.01
N ALA A 362 1.62 -35.78 -1.00
CA ALA A 362 1.43 -36.24 -2.37
C ALA A 362 1.86 -37.70 -2.56
N THR A 363 1.08 -38.43 -3.35
CA THR A 363 1.39 -39.78 -3.84
C THR A 363 1.97 -39.77 -5.26
N GLY A 364 2.06 -38.60 -5.88
CA GLY A 364 2.49 -38.41 -7.25
C GLY A 364 2.31 -36.97 -7.74
N TYR A 365 2.41 -36.76 -9.05
CA TYR A 365 1.97 -35.52 -9.71
C TYR A 365 1.55 -35.73 -11.17
N THR A 366 0.80 -34.77 -11.71
CA THR A 366 0.48 -34.63 -13.14
C THR A 366 1.17 -33.41 -13.75
N VAL A 367 1.26 -33.36 -15.07
CA VAL A 367 1.66 -32.18 -15.85
C VAL A 367 1.00 -32.26 -17.23
N GLU A 368 0.59 -31.11 -17.77
CA GLU A 368 0.12 -30.97 -19.15
C GLU A 368 1.27 -30.46 -20.04
N ILE A 369 1.42 -31.03 -21.24
CA ILE A 369 2.46 -30.62 -22.20
C ILE A 369 1.91 -30.53 -23.63
N ALA A 370 1.98 -29.36 -24.27
CA ALA A 370 1.62 -29.19 -25.68
C ALA A 370 2.88 -29.09 -26.56
N GLU A 371 3.04 -30.04 -27.50
CA GLU A 371 4.15 -30.10 -28.46
C GLU A 371 3.70 -29.51 -29.79
N CYS A 372 4.18 -28.31 -30.11
CA CYS A 372 3.70 -27.53 -31.25
C CYS A 372 4.84 -27.22 -32.24
N MET A 373 5.74 -28.18 -32.50
CA MET A 373 6.92 -27.94 -33.34
C MET A 373 6.61 -28.11 -34.83
N SER A 374 6.86 -27.08 -35.64
CA SER A 374 6.17 -26.81 -36.93
C SER A 374 6.33 -27.81 -38.09
N THR A 375 7.05 -28.94 -37.94
CA THR A 375 7.15 -29.96 -39.00
C THR A 375 7.06 -31.41 -38.51
N PHE A 376 5.83 -31.92 -38.37
CA PHE A 376 5.57 -33.36 -38.44
C PHE A 376 5.73 -33.87 -39.89
N PRO A 377 6.16 -35.14 -40.16
CA PRO A 377 6.02 -36.30 -39.27
C PRO A 377 7.31 -37.09 -38.98
N SER A 378 8.46 -36.41 -38.85
CA SER A 378 9.76 -37.09 -38.64
C SER A 378 10.46 -36.78 -37.31
N ILE A 379 9.94 -35.84 -36.53
CA ILE A 379 10.53 -35.37 -35.27
C ILE A 379 9.53 -35.68 -34.15
N ILE A 380 10.04 -36.15 -33.03
CA ILE A 380 9.25 -36.50 -31.84
C ILE A 380 10.02 -35.99 -30.64
N ILE A 381 9.36 -35.20 -29.80
CA ILE A 381 9.82 -34.84 -28.46
C ILE A 381 9.27 -35.87 -27.48
N TYR A 382 10.04 -36.17 -26.44
CA TYR A 382 9.68 -37.17 -25.42
C TYR A 382 9.74 -36.53 -24.04
N SER A 383 8.94 -37.04 -23.09
CA SER A 383 8.96 -36.56 -21.70
C SER A 383 8.94 -37.70 -20.68
N ASN A 384 9.61 -37.50 -19.54
CA ASN A 384 9.40 -38.30 -18.33
C ASN A 384 9.51 -37.49 -17.05
N LEU A 385 8.92 -38.03 -15.99
CA LEU A 385 8.68 -37.38 -14.71
C LEU A 385 9.52 -37.99 -13.60
N TYR A 386 10.03 -37.17 -12.69
CA TYR A 386 10.96 -37.55 -11.63
C TYR A 386 10.55 -36.99 -10.26
N VAL A 387 10.95 -37.69 -9.20
CA VAL A 387 10.89 -37.21 -7.82
C VAL A 387 12.20 -37.53 -7.09
N VAL A 388 12.67 -36.56 -6.32
CA VAL A 388 13.74 -36.73 -5.33
C VAL A 388 13.11 -36.78 -3.96
N VAL A 389 13.40 -37.85 -3.21
CA VAL A 389 12.98 -37.97 -1.81
C VAL A 389 14.18 -38.25 -0.91
N TYR A 390 14.15 -37.67 0.29
CA TYR A 390 15.03 -38.11 1.37
C TYR A 390 14.40 -39.33 2.03
N ASP A 391 15.01 -40.49 1.84
CA ASP A 391 14.63 -41.75 2.50
C ASP A 391 15.12 -41.71 3.95
N ILE A 392 14.20 -41.58 4.90
CA ILE A 392 14.52 -41.43 6.33
C ILE A 392 15.04 -42.76 6.90
N ASP A 393 14.59 -43.89 6.36
CA ASP A 393 14.96 -45.23 6.84
C ASP A 393 16.38 -45.62 6.37
N GLU A 394 16.78 -45.18 5.17
CA GLU A 394 18.16 -45.34 4.64
C GLU A 394 19.08 -44.14 4.90
N GLY A 395 18.54 -43.00 5.32
CA GLY A 395 19.27 -41.77 5.67
C GLY A 395 19.90 -41.04 4.49
N ARG A 396 19.35 -41.17 3.28
CA ARG A 396 19.94 -40.66 2.03
C ARG A 396 18.90 -40.24 0.99
N ASP A 397 19.32 -39.43 0.03
CA ASP A 397 18.50 -39.07 -1.12
C ASP A 397 18.35 -40.25 -2.09
N ARG A 398 17.15 -40.38 -2.66
CA ARG A 398 16.75 -41.38 -3.65
C ARG A 398 15.95 -40.74 -4.76
N TYR A 399 16.25 -41.16 -5.99
CA TYR A 399 15.64 -40.68 -7.22
C TYR A 399 14.72 -41.75 -7.78
N PHE A 400 13.51 -41.36 -8.16
CA PHE A 400 12.53 -42.22 -8.82
C PHE A 400 11.94 -41.50 -10.03
N TYR A 401 11.44 -42.26 -10.99
CA TYR A 401 10.92 -41.73 -12.24
C TYR A 401 9.83 -42.64 -12.82
N ASN A 402 8.92 -42.09 -13.62
CA ASN A 402 7.76 -42.81 -14.16
C ASN A 402 8.08 -43.79 -15.32
N GLY A 403 9.34 -43.85 -15.75
CA GLY A 403 9.84 -44.84 -16.72
C GLY A 403 10.72 -44.23 -17.81
N THR A 404 10.87 -44.96 -18.92
CA THR A 404 11.45 -44.41 -20.15
C THR A 404 10.62 -43.24 -20.66
N ALA A 405 11.29 -42.21 -21.20
CA ALA A 405 10.63 -41.06 -21.82
C ALA A 405 9.60 -41.52 -22.87
N GLN A 406 8.42 -40.92 -22.81
CA GLN A 406 7.26 -41.23 -23.64
C GLN A 406 7.15 -40.21 -24.77
N ASP A 407 6.89 -40.66 -25.99
CA ASP A 407 6.58 -39.83 -27.15
C ASP A 407 5.42 -38.87 -26.81
N LEU A 408 5.59 -37.57 -27.05
CA LEU A 408 4.50 -36.60 -26.98
C LEU A 408 3.70 -36.63 -28.29
N GLU A 409 2.37 -36.63 -28.18
CA GLU A 409 1.47 -36.38 -29.30
C GLU A 409 1.60 -34.91 -29.73
N HIS A 410 1.64 -34.68 -31.04
CA HIS A 410 1.95 -33.39 -31.66
C HIS A 410 0.69 -32.58 -31.96
N ASP A 411 0.65 -31.37 -31.41
CA ASP A 411 -0.36 -30.34 -31.61
C ASP A 411 -0.09 -29.50 -32.87
N VAL A 412 -1.15 -29.12 -33.58
CA VAL A 412 -1.04 -28.47 -34.89
C VAL A 412 -0.82 -26.97 -34.74
N TYR A 413 0.45 -26.57 -34.71
CA TYR A 413 0.89 -25.17 -34.74
C TYR A 413 0.16 -24.35 -35.83
N GLY A 414 -0.87 -23.60 -35.42
CA GLY A 414 -1.63 -22.70 -36.29
C GLY A 414 -3.15 -22.86 -36.26
N ASP A 415 -3.69 -23.94 -35.67
CA ASP A 415 -5.10 -24.29 -35.84
C ASP A 415 -6.07 -23.66 -34.83
N GLY A 416 -5.57 -23.21 -33.68
CA GLY A 416 -6.33 -22.54 -32.61
C GLY A 416 -6.86 -23.49 -31.52
N ASN A 417 -6.55 -24.78 -31.57
CA ASN A 417 -6.72 -25.73 -30.48
C ASN A 417 -5.37 -25.97 -29.78
N ALA A 418 -5.36 -26.83 -28.76
CA ALA A 418 -4.14 -27.42 -28.19
C ALA A 418 -4.43 -28.88 -27.81
N ASP A 419 -3.78 -29.82 -28.50
CA ASP A 419 -3.77 -31.24 -28.12
C ASP A 419 -2.76 -31.47 -26.99
N TRP A 420 -3.21 -31.28 -25.74
CA TRP A 420 -2.38 -31.42 -24.53
C TRP A 420 -2.06 -32.88 -24.17
N ASN A 421 -0.80 -33.15 -23.81
CA ASN A 421 -0.32 -34.43 -23.31
C ASN A 421 -0.40 -34.48 -21.77
N HIS A 422 -1.41 -35.19 -21.26
CA HIS A 422 -1.54 -35.45 -19.82
C HIS A 422 -0.56 -36.53 -19.35
N LEU A 423 0.53 -36.12 -18.68
CA LEU A 423 1.48 -37.05 -18.08
C LEU A 423 1.22 -37.21 -16.58
N THR A 424 1.29 -38.46 -16.09
CA THR A 424 1.08 -38.81 -14.69
C THR A 424 2.31 -39.53 -14.13
N PHE A 425 2.69 -39.22 -12.89
CA PHE A 425 3.62 -40.02 -12.09
C PHE A 425 3.04 -40.29 -10.70
N ASP A 426 2.44 -41.47 -10.52
CA ASP A 426 2.09 -42.03 -9.21
C ASP A 426 3.27 -42.85 -8.66
N TRP A 427 3.94 -42.37 -7.62
CA TRP A 427 5.02 -43.09 -6.95
C TRP A 427 4.53 -44.04 -5.86
N SER A 428 3.28 -43.92 -5.38
CA SER A 428 2.70 -44.91 -4.46
C SER A 428 2.55 -46.30 -5.10
N ALA A 429 2.49 -46.34 -6.44
CA ALA A 429 2.50 -47.57 -7.23
C ALA A 429 3.90 -48.25 -7.31
N ILE A 430 5.00 -47.60 -6.90
CA ILE A 430 6.36 -48.16 -6.98
C ILE A 430 6.65 -49.05 -5.77
N PRO A 431 6.85 -50.39 -5.93
CA PRO A 431 7.03 -51.30 -4.78
C PRO A 431 8.33 -51.12 -3.98
N THR A 432 9.27 -50.32 -4.49
CA THR A 432 10.57 -50.01 -3.88
C THR A 432 10.67 -48.57 -3.37
N PHE A 433 9.57 -47.82 -3.40
CA PHE A 433 9.50 -46.47 -2.84
C PHE A 433 9.57 -46.54 -1.29
N PRO A 434 10.26 -45.61 -0.61
CA PRO A 434 10.28 -45.59 0.85
C PRO A 434 8.89 -45.40 1.45
N THR A 435 8.66 -45.95 2.65
CA THR A 435 7.44 -45.73 3.43
C THR A 435 7.52 -44.55 4.40
N ASN A 436 8.73 -43.99 4.56
CA ASN A 436 9.04 -42.92 5.51
C ASN A 436 10.05 -41.99 4.83
N TYR A 437 9.57 -40.88 4.27
CA TYR A 437 10.35 -40.02 3.40
C TYR A 437 9.93 -38.55 3.51
N VAL A 438 10.79 -37.67 2.99
CA VAL A 438 10.46 -36.26 2.72
C VAL A 438 10.58 -36.04 1.21
N VAL A 439 9.56 -35.48 0.57
CA VAL A 439 9.64 -35.04 -0.83
C VAL A 439 10.51 -33.79 -0.88
N LYS A 440 11.60 -33.84 -1.65
CA LYS A 440 12.53 -32.70 -1.80
C LYS A 440 12.25 -31.88 -3.04
N GLU A 441 11.97 -32.55 -4.15
CA GLU A 441 11.95 -31.94 -5.48
C GLU A 441 11.20 -32.89 -6.43
N VAL A 442 10.46 -32.33 -7.39
CA VAL A 442 10.00 -33.04 -8.58
C VAL A 442 10.51 -32.34 -9.82
N PHE A 443 10.65 -33.06 -10.94
CA PHE A 443 11.10 -32.42 -12.18
C PHE A 443 10.57 -33.09 -13.45
N VAL A 444 10.27 -32.26 -14.45
CA VAL A 444 9.82 -32.68 -15.79
C VAL A 444 11.04 -32.67 -16.72
N ASN A 445 11.35 -33.81 -17.34
CA ASN A 445 12.44 -33.90 -18.30
C ASN A 445 11.89 -33.91 -19.73
N ILE A 446 12.36 -32.99 -20.56
CA ILE A 446 12.07 -32.91 -21.99
C ILE A 446 13.27 -33.42 -22.78
N TRP A 447 13.02 -34.31 -23.74
CA TRP A 447 14.03 -34.98 -24.56
C TRP A 447 13.76 -34.76 -26.04
N GLY A 448 14.82 -34.59 -26.83
CA GLY A 448 14.76 -34.72 -28.28
C GLY A 448 16.07 -35.28 -28.83
N LYS A 449 16.10 -35.65 -30.10
CA LYS A 449 17.34 -36.16 -30.71
C LYS A 449 18.24 -35.00 -31.13
N MET A 450 19.56 -35.22 -31.04
CA MET A 450 20.60 -34.27 -31.46
C MET A 450 20.57 -33.91 -32.96
N SER A 451 19.81 -34.66 -33.78
CA SER A 451 19.69 -34.48 -35.23
C SER A 451 18.35 -33.91 -35.71
N ASP A 452 17.41 -33.69 -34.80
CA ASP A 452 16.08 -33.17 -35.13
C ASP A 452 16.18 -31.64 -35.22
N TYR A 453 15.48 -30.98 -36.16
CA TYR A 453 15.60 -29.55 -36.48
C TYR A 453 14.25 -28.90 -36.76
N VAL A 454 13.73 -28.06 -35.85
CA VAL A 454 12.46 -27.34 -36.05
C VAL A 454 12.38 -25.95 -35.39
N GLU A 455 11.59 -25.09 -36.03
CA GLU A 455 10.97 -23.88 -35.49
C GLU A 455 9.61 -24.25 -34.85
N GLY A 456 9.16 -23.54 -33.82
CA GLY A 456 7.90 -23.85 -33.12
C GLY A 456 7.97 -23.61 -31.61
N GLY A 457 7.04 -24.20 -30.86
CA GLY A 457 6.95 -24.09 -29.40
C GLY A 457 6.70 -25.43 -28.69
N LEU A 458 7.26 -25.61 -27.49
CA LEU A 458 6.80 -26.57 -26.48
C LEU A 458 6.27 -25.78 -25.28
N TYR A 459 5.08 -26.15 -24.79
CA TYR A 459 4.43 -25.53 -23.64
C TYR A 459 4.24 -26.56 -22.52
N LEU A 460 4.52 -26.18 -21.28
CA LEU A 460 4.33 -27.02 -20.09
C LEU A 460 3.45 -26.26 -19.09
N ASP A 461 2.50 -26.96 -18.47
CA ASP A 461 1.50 -26.37 -17.57
C ASP A 461 0.96 -27.34 -16.50
N GLU A 462 0.17 -26.83 -15.55
CA GLU A 462 -0.62 -27.57 -14.53
C GLU A 462 0.17 -28.64 -13.73
N VAL A 463 1.38 -28.33 -13.26
CA VAL A 463 2.21 -29.29 -12.50
C VAL A 463 1.64 -29.55 -11.09
N THR A 464 0.72 -30.52 -10.99
CA THR A 464 -0.22 -30.66 -9.87
C THR A 464 0.04 -31.93 -9.03
N PRO A 465 0.19 -31.84 -7.69
CA PRO A 465 0.44 -33.00 -6.83
C PRO A 465 -0.78 -33.91 -6.65
N ILE A 466 -0.66 -35.19 -7.04
CA ILE A 466 -1.68 -36.23 -6.88
C ILE A 466 -1.87 -36.53 -5.40
N GLY A 467 -3.08 -36.31 -4.89
CA GLY A 467 -3.41 -36.50 -3.47
C GLY A 467 -2.85 -35.42 -2.54
N GLY A 468 -2.11 -34.44 -3.07
CA GLY A 468 -1.55 -33.34 -2.28
C GLY A 468 -2.60 -32.32 -1.83
N LEU A 469 -3.71 -32.18 -2.58
CA LEU A 469 -4.91 -31.49 -2.14
C LEU A 469 -5.63 -32.29 -1.04
N MET A 470 -5.08 -32.28 0.17
CA MET A 470 -5.96 -32.29 1.32
C MET A 470 -6.85 -31.05 1.20
N PRO A 471 -8.18 -31.17 1.32
CA PRO A 471 -8.99 -29.99 1.41
C PRO A 471 -8.54 -29.21 2.66
N LEU A 472 -8.22 -27.92 2.49
CA LEU A 472 -7.77 -27.02 3.56
C LEU A 472 -8.81 -25.90 3.73
N PRO A 473 -9.17 -25.52 4.96
CA PRO A 473 -9.97 -24.33 5.19
C PRO A 473 -9.09 -23.08 5.04
N ASP A 474 -9.70 -21.99 4.59
CA ASP A 474 -9.05 -20.68 4.38
C ASP A 474 -10.04 -19.61 4.86
N ILE A 475 -9.68 -18.87 5.92
CA ILE A 475 -10.55 -17.96 6.66
C ILE A 475 -10.51 -16.52 6.13
N VAL A 476 -11.69 -16.00 5.77
CA VAL A 476 -11.84 -14.56 5.44
C VAL A 476 -12.79 -13.91 6.44
N VAL A 477 -12.47 -12.70 6.92
CA VAL A 477 -13.30 -11.96 7.89
C VAL A 477 -13.69 -10.57 7.38
N ASN A 478 -14.92 -10.16 7.67
CA ASN A 478 -15.43 -8.84 7.27
C ASN A 478 -16.43 -8.29 8.32
N PRO A 479 -16.29 -7.05 8.83
CA PRO A 479 -15.18 -6.12 8.58
C PRO A 479 -13.89 -6.49 9.35
N PRO A 480 -12.72 -6.00 8.90
CA PRO A 480 -11.44 -6.25 9.57
C PRO A 480 -11.28 -5.50 10.91
N SER A 481 -12.18 -4.56 11.23
CA SER A 481 -12.25 -3.90 12.53
C SER A 481 -13.66 -3.35 12.80
N PHE A 482 -13.96 -3.06 14.07
CA PHE A 482 -15.18 -2.36 14.46
C PHE A 482 -14.85 -1.03 15.14
N ASN A 483 -15.38 0.06 14.57
CA ASN A 483 -15.43 1.37 15.21
C ASN A 483 -16.90 1.75 15.41
N VAL A 484 -17.33 1.83 16.66
CA VAL A 484 -18.74 2.06 17.02
C VAL A 484 -18.82 3.19 18.02
N THR A 485 -19.78 4.11 17.83
CA THR A 485 -20.10 5.17 18.79
C THR A 485 -21.49 4.93 19.37
N LEU A 486 -21.62 4.97 20.69
CA LEU A 486 -22.90 4.83 21.41
C LEU A 486 -23.03 5.87 22.52
N ALA A 487 -24.22 6.41 22.70
CA ALA A 487 -24.56 7.10 23.94
C ALA A 487 -24.49 6.13 25.13
N GLN A 488 -24.07 6.63 26.30
CA GLN A 488 -24.08 5.88 27.55
C GLN A 488 -25.44 5.20 27.80
N GLY A 489 -25.44 3.89 28.05
CA GLY A 489 -26.67 3.10 28.24
C GLY A 489 -27.40 2.67 26.96
N ALA A 490 -26.92 3.04 25.77
CA ALA A 490 -27.44 2.52 24.50
C ALA A 490 -26.85 1.14 24.17
N THR A 491 -27.54 0.41 23.29
CA THR A 491 -27.07 -0.84 22.69
C THR A 491 -27.13 -0.75 21.17
N THR A 492 -26.26 -1.47 20.46
CA THR A 492 -26.39 -1.70 19.03
C THR A 492 -25.82 -3.05 18.61
N THR A 493 -26.11 -3.47 17.39
CA THR A 493 -25.55 -4.67 16.79
C THR A 493 -24.81 -4.35 15.49
N ARG A 494 -23.76 -5.13 15.24
CA ARG A 494 -23.06 -5.21 13.97
C ARG A 494 -22.95 -6.68 13.56
N THR A 495 -22.69 -6.91 12.27
CA THR A 495 -22.40 -8.24 11.75
C THR A 495 -20.90 -8.36 11.55
N LEU A 496 -20.34 -9.46 12.04
CA LEU A 496 -19.05 -10.00 11.64
C LEU A 496 -19.33 -11.23 10.78
N THR A 497 -18.96 -11.19 9.51
CA THR A 497 -19.03 -12.34 8.61
C THR A 497 -17.70 -13.09 8.67
N ILE A 498 -17.75 -14.41 8.87
CA ILE A 498 -16.61 -15.33 8.70
C ILE A 498 -16.91 -16.19 7.48
N GLY A 499 -16.16 -15.96 6.41
CA GLY A 499 -16.15 -16.76 5.19
C GLY A 499 -15.14 -17.90 5.26
N ASN A 500 -15.36 -18.91 4.43
CA ASN A 500 -14.39 -19.97 4.17
C ASN A 500 -14.20 -20.12 2.66
N VAL A 501 -13.14 -19.52 2.13
CA VAL A 501 -12.80 -19.58 0.69
C VAL A 501 -12.04 -20.84 0.33
N GLY A 502 -11.63 -21.62 1.33
CA GLY A 502 -10.90 -22.86 1.19
C GLY A 502 -11.78 -24.06 0.79
N SER A 503 -11.13 -25.22 0.69
CA SER A 503 -11.69 -26.48 0.21
C SER A 503 -12.10 -27.48 1.31
N ALA A 504 -11.73 -27.27 2.58
CA ALA A 504 -12.25 -28.02 3.74
C ALA A 504 -13.12 -27.19 4.68
N ASN A 505 -13.83 -27.88 5.59
CA ASN A 505 -14.57 -27.24 6.66
C ASN A 505 -13.66 -26.44 7.61
N LEU A 506 -13.89 -25.13 7.69
CA LEU A 506 -13.29 -24.23 8.66
C LEU A 506 -14.01 -24.39 10.01
N THR A 507 -13.35 -24.96 11.01
CA THR A 507 -13.79 -24.98 12.41
C THR A 507 -13.11 -23.85 13.18
N PHE A 508 -13.87 -22.99 13.84
CA PHE A 508 -13.33 -21.83 14.56
C PHE A 508 -13.87 -21.73 16.00
N ASN A 509 -13.14 -21.02 16.85
CA ASN A 509 -13.58 -20.53 18.16
C ASN A 509 -13.20 -19.07 18.39
N ILE A 510 -14.04 -18.33 19.10
CA ILE A 510 -13.92 -16.88 19.30
C ILE A 510 -13.78 -16.56 20.79
N SER A 511 -12.92 -15.61 21.09
CA SER A 511 -12.73 -15.02 22.42
C SER A 511 -12.54 -13.51 22.31
N THR A 512 -12.71 -12.78 23.42
CA THR A 512 -12.37 -11.36 23.51
C THR A 512 -11.16 -11.13 24.42
N VAL A 513 -10.22 -10.29 23.99
CA VAL A 513 -8.95 -10.06 24.68
C VAL A 513 -8.68 -8.55 24.78
N PRO A 514 -8.63 -7.95 25.98
CA PRO A 514 -9.08 -8.52 27.25
C PRO A 514 -10.59 -8.81 27.22
N ALA A 515 -11.04 -9.78 27.99
CA ALA A 515 -12.46 -10.08 28.10
C ALA A 515 -13.22 -8.90 28.74
N VAL A 516 -14.22 -8.38 28.02
CA VAL A 516 -15.02 -7.21 28.42
C VAL A 516 -16.50 -7.56 28.59
N GLY A 517 -17.21 -6.80 29.41
CA GLY A 517 -18.66 -6.98 29.65
C GLY A 517 -19.57 -6.26 28.65
N TRP A 518 -19.03 -5.32 27.87
CA TRP A 518 -19.79 -4.47 26.93
C TRP A 518 -19.86 -5.00 25.50
N LEU A 519 -19.17 -6.12 25.21
CA LEU A 519 -19.17 -6.77 23.91
C LEU A 519 -19.60 -8.22 24.07
N SER A 520 -20.56 -8.66 23.27
CA SER A 520 -21.00 -10.06 23.24
C SER A 520 -21.30 -10.54 21.83
N LEU A 521 -21.14 -11.83 21.58
CA LEU A 521 -21.38 -12.46 20.28
C LEU A 521 -22.44 -13.56 20.44
N ASN A 522 -23.32 -13.70 19.44
CA ASN A 522 -24.37 -14.74 19.46
C ASN A 522 -23.82 -16.18 19.30
N GLN A 523 -22.63 -16.32 18.72
CA GLN A 523 -21.89 -17.58 18.60
C GLN A 523 -20.41 -17.37 18.92
N SER A 524 -19.80 -18.31 19.64
CA SER A 524 -18.38 -18.30 20.03
C SER A 524 -17.58 -19.49 19.48
N SER A 525 -18.20 -20.34 18.68
CA SER A 525 -17.55 -21.37 17.88
C SER A 525 -18.51 -21.86 16.78
N GLY A 526 -17.96 -22.37 15.69
CA GLY A 526 -18.76 -22.82 14.56
C GLY A 526 -17.99 -23.70 13.58
N THR A 527 -18.68 -24.04 12.48
CA THR A 527 -18.08 -24.71 11.34
C THR A 527 -18.67 -24.12 10.07
N VAL A 528 -17.80 -23.63 9.18
CA VAL A 528 -18.17 -23.05 7.89
C VAL A 528 -17.73 -24.00 6.77
N THR A 529 -18.65 -24.34 5.87
CA THR A 529 -18.35 -25.21 4.73
C THR A 529 -17.57 -24.45 3.63
N PRO A 530 -16.81 -25.14 2.77
CA PRO A 530 -16.16 -24.55 1.59
C PRO A 530 -17.08 -23.65 0.77
N GLY A 531 -16.61 -22.47 0.38
CA GLY A 531 -17.33 -21.51 -0.46
C GLY A 531 -18.61 -20.95 0.18
N THR A 532 -18.68 -20.91 1.52
CA THR A 532 -19.83 -20.37 2.27
C THR A 532 -19.37 -19.50 3.44
N ASP A 533 -20.31 -18.71 3.97
CA ASP A 533 -20.05 -17.78 5.07
C ASP A 533 -20.99 -18.03 6.26
N THR A 534 -20.61 -17.53 7.44
CA THR A 534 -21.50 -17.42 8.60
C THR A 534 -21.47 -16.02 9.21
N ASP A 535 -22.67 -15.50 9.49
CA ASP A 535 -22.83 -14.19 10.14
C ASP A 535 -22.89 -14.32 11.67
N ILE A 536 -22.08 -13.51 12.33
CA ILE A 536 -21.99 -13.40 13.78
C ILE A 536 -22.52 -12.03 14.19
N THR A 537 -23.58 -12.03 15.00
CA THR A 537 -24.14 -10.79 15.55
C THR A 537 -23.28 -10.37 16.75
N VAL A 538 -22.52 -9.29 16.56
CA VAL A 538 -21.71 -8.64 17.59
C VAL A 538 -22.58 -7.55 18.23
N THR A 539 -22.88 -7.71 19.52
CA THR A 539 -23.71 -6.79 20.30
C THR A 539 -22.82 -5.93 21.19
N PHE A 540 -22.97 -4.62 21.05
CA PHE A 540 -22.32 -3.58 21.84
C PHE A 540 -23.32 -3.06 22.86
N ASP A 541 -22.94 -3.02 24.13
CA ASP A 541 -23.77 -2.55 25.24
C ASP A 541 -23.01 -1.52 26.10
N ALA A 542 -23.40 -0.25 25.97
CA ALA A 542 -22.83 0.84 26.77
C ALA A 542 -23.48 0.98 28.16
N SER A 543 -24.30 0.01 28.59
CA SER A 543 -24.91 -0.01 29.93
C SER A 543 -23.87 -0.10 31.03
N GLY A 544 -23.78 0.95 31.86
CA GLY A 544 -22.85 1.01 32.97
C GLY A 544 -21.40 1.32 32.60
N LEU A 545 -21.10 1.59 31.32
CA LEU A 545 -19.83 2.19 30.92
C LEU A 545 -19.81 3.68 31.26
N SER A 546 -18.63 4.20 31.59
CA SER A 546 -18.37 5.64 31.62
C SER A 546 -18.08 6.15 30.21
N PRO A 547 -18.27 7.46 29.95
CA PRO A 547 -17.91 8.06 28.67
C PRO A 547 -16.42 7.94 28.34
N GLY A 548 -16.10 7.98 27.05
CA GLY A 548 -14.76 7.81 26.48
C GLY A 548 -14.59 6.49 25.72
N THR A 549 -13.36 6.26 25.26
CA THR A 549 -12.99 5.13 24.42
C THR A 549 -12.77 3.83 25.21
N HIS A 550 -13.41 2.74 24.76
CA HIS A 550 -13.22 1.38 25.28
C HIS A 550 -12.71 0.48 24.16
N GLN A 551 -11.71 -0.36 24.44
CA GLN A 551 -11.08 -1.23 23.45
C GLN A 551 -10.99 -2.69 23.90
N THR A 552 -11.11 -3.61 22.94
CA THR A 552 -10.89 -5.06 23.05
C THR A 552 -10.61 -5.60 21.66
N ASP A 553 -10.01 -6.80 21.56
CA ASP A 553 -9.88 -7.52 20.30
C ASP A 553 -10.82 -8.73 20.29
N ILE A 554 -11.49 -8.97 19.16
CA ILE A 554 -12.13 -10.26 18.88
C ILE A 554 -11.05 -11.17 18.27
N VAL A 555 -10.67 -12.22 19.00
CA VAL A 555 -9.65 -13.19 18.58
C VAL A 555 -10.34 -14.49 18.14
N ILE A 556 -10.23 -14.79 16.85
CA ILE A 556 -10.74 -16.00 16.21
C ILE A 556 -9.57 -16.96 16.06
N ASN A 557 -9.68 -18.17 16.61
CA ASN A 557 -8.72 -19.25 16.36
C ASN A 557 -9.41 -20.28 15.46
N SER A 558 -8.69 -20.84 14.50
CA SER A 558 -9.24 -21.73 13.47
C SER A 558 -8.37 -22.98 13.27
N ASN A 559 -8.86 -23.92 12.46
CA ASN A 559 -8.06 -25.02 11.88
C ASN A 559 -7.45 -24.66 10.51
N ASP A 560 -7.46 -23.37 10.18
CA ASP A 560 -6.70 -22.80 9.08
C ASP A 560 -5.19 -23.00 9.35
N PRO A 561 -4.40 -23.56 8.40
CA PRO A 561 -3.01 -23.87 8.65
C PRO A 561 -2.08 -22.66 8.64
N ASP A 562 -2.40 -21.60 7.89
CA ASP A 562 -1.58 -20.39 7.74
C ASP A 562 -2.18 -19.16 8.44
N GLU A 563 -3.51 -19.01 8.46
CA GLU A 563 -4.25 -17.99 9.22
C GLU A 563 -4.93 -18.57 10.48
N SER A 564 -4.23 -19.47 11.19
CA SER A 564 -4.70 -20.16 12.41
C SER A 564 -5.20 -19.25 13.55
N THR A 565 -4.91 -17.94 13.52
CA THR A 565 -5.47 -16.94 14.46
C THR A 565 -5.63 -15.57 13.80
N VAL A 566 -6.88 -15.13 13.64
CA VAL A 566 -7.25 -13.80 13.14
C VAL A 566 -7.68 -12.91 14.30
N THR A 567 -7.21 -11.66 14.30
CA THR A 567 -7.50 -10.67 15.35
C THR A 567 -8.21 -9.45 14.74
N ILE A 568 -9.40 -9.14 15.25
CA ILE A 568 -10.25 -8.04 14.77
C ILE A 568 -10.33 -6.98 15.89
N PRO A 569 -9.69 -5.81 15.71
CA PRO A 569 -9.73 -4.73 16.70
C PRO A 569 -11.13 -4.14 16.85
N VAL A 570 -11.53 -3.87 18.10
CA VAL A 570 -12.83 -3.27 18.43
C VAL A 570 -12.63 -2.03 19.29
N THR A 571 -13.04 -0.88 18.75
CA THR A 571 -13.13 0.40 19.46
C THR A 571 -14.61 0.78 19.63
N LEU A 572 -15.04 0.93 20.88
CA LEU A 572 -16.33 1.50 21.26
C LEU A 572 -16.10 2.86 21.90
N GLU A 573 -16.52 3.93 21.24
CA GLU A 573 -16.59 5.27 21.82
C GLU A 573 -17.93 5.43 22.53
N VAL A 574 -17.91 5.56 23.86
CA VAL A 574 -19.11 5.85 24.64
C VAL A 574 -19.22 7.37 24.80
N THR A 575 -20.16 8.00 24.10
CA THR A 575 -20.47 9.40 24.37
C THR A 575 -21.23 9.51 25.69
N GLY A 576 -20.93 10.56 26.47
CA GLY A 576 -21.72 10.88 27.65
C GLY A 576 -23.15 11.21 27.27
N GLY A 577 -24.04 11.18 28.27
CA GLY A 577 -25.47 11.46 28.11
C GLY A 577 -25.82 12.90 27.74
N GLY A 578 -24.93 13.63 27.07
CA GLY A 578 -25.27 14.77 26.24
C GLY A 578 -25.84 14.25 24.92
N TRP A 579 -27.17 14.25 24.83
CA TRP A 579 -27.87 13.83 23.62
C TRP A 579 -27.61 14.87 22.54
N VAL A 580 -26.92 14.50 21.45
CA VAL A 580 -26.69 15.41 20.31
C VAL A 580 -28.05 15.76 19.72
N GLY A 581 -28.52 16.97 20.03
CA GLY A 581 -29.83 17.46 19.60
C GLY A 581 -30.03 17.36 18.10
N GLY A 582 -31.29 17.21 17.67
CA GLY A 582 -31.64 17.41 16.27
C GLY A 582 -31.22 18.81 15.82
N LYS A 583 -30.97 18.99 14.53
CA LYS A 583 -30.65 20.30 13.95
C LYS A 583 -31.80 21.27 14.18
N PHE A 584 -31.48 22.49 14.61
CA PHE A 584 -32.43 23.60 14.79
C PHE A 584 -31.84 24.93 14.30
N ASP A 585 -32.71 25.95 14.24
CA ASP A 585 -32.43 27.33 13.81
C ASP A 585 -32.92 28.32 14.88
N PHE A 586 -32.36 29.54 14.84
CA PHE A 586 -32.59 30.66 15.73
C PHE A 586 -32.91 31.98 15.00
N ASN A 587 -32.86 32.10 13.65
CA ASN A 587 -32.91 33.44 13.05
C ASN A 587 -33.49 33.64 11.63
N ASP A 588 -33.57 32.66 10.72
CA ASP A 588 -34.03 32.97 9.34
C ASP A 588 -34.94 31.97 8.64
N GLY A 589 -35.14 30.79 9.23
CA GLY A 589 -36.07 29.81 8.71
C GLY A 589 -35.43 28.68 7.92
N THR A 590 -34.11 28.50 8.03
CA THR A 590 -33.32 27.51 7.29
C THR A 590 -32.76 26.46 8.24
N ASP A 591 -32.44 25.26 7.75
CA ASP A 591 -31.94 24.17 8.61
C ASP A 591 -30.45 24.42 8.96
N GLN A 592 -30.19 25.43 9.79
CA GLN A 592 -28.85 25.96 10.08
C GLN A 592 -27.96 24.94 10.80
N GLY A 593 -28.54 23.94 11.47
CA GLY A 593 -27.77 22.82 12.01
C GLY A 593 -27.06 23.13 13.33
N TRP A 594 -27.61 24.03 14.14
CA TRP A 594 -27.16 24.20 15.52
C TRP A 594 -27.32 22.91 16.32
N THR A 595 -26.41 22.71 17.28
CA THR A 595 -26.43 21.57 18.21
C THR A 595 -26.43 22.07 19.67
N LEU A 596 -26.76 21.17 20.59
CA LEU A 596 -26.70 21.41 22.03
C LEU A 596 -25.81 20.33 22.67
N GLU A 597 -24.85 20.77 23.48
CA GLU A 597 -23.96 19.91 24.25
C GLU A 597 -24.00 20.22 25.75
N GLY A 598 -23.50 19.28 26.55
CA GLY A 598 -23.49 19.35 28.01
C GLY A 598 -24.34 18.26 28.67
N ALA A 599 -24.41 18.21 30.00
CA ALA A 599 -23.87 19.21 30.93
C ALA A 599 -22.38 19.02 31.21
N TYR A 600 -21.55 20.05 31.02
CA TYR A 600 -20.15 20.07 31.47
C TYR A 600 -20.01 20.73 32.86
N ASP A 601 -18.89 20.57 33.55
CA ASP A 601 -18.54 21.37 34.75
C ASP A 601 -17.61 22.56 34.42
N GLU A 602 -17.30 23.40 35.42
CA GLU A 602 -16.40 24.55 35.23
C GLU A 602 -14.95 24.19 34.85
N SER A 603 -14.58 22.90 34.85
CA SER A 603 -13.28 22.40 34.39
C SER A 603 -13.36 21.72 33.02
N GLY A 604 -14.55 21.69 32.39
CA GLY A 604 -14.80 21.05 31.10
C GLY A 604 -15.03 19.54 31.18
N ASN A 605 -15.19 18.94 32.36
CA ASN A 605 -15.52 17.52 32.45
C ASN A 605 -17.01 17.32 32.12
N GLY A 606 -17.34 16.27 31.36
CA GLY A 606 -18.72 15.93 30.97
C GLY A 606 -18.75 15.22 29.61
N PRO A 607 -19.90 15.16 28.93
CA PRO A 607 -21.21 15.61 29.41
C PRO A 607 -21.79 14.65 30.47
N PHE A 608 -22.22 15.21 31.59
CA PHE A 608 -22.94 14.51 32.67
C PHE A 608 -24.40 14.26 32.28
N SER A 609 -24.96 13.13 32.72
CA SER A 609 -26.39 12.88 32.63
C SER A 609 -27.19 13.98 33.33
N SER A 610 -28.27 14.43 32.69
CA SER A 610 -29.18 15.44 33.21
C SER A 610 -30.65 15.02 33.03
N TYR A 611 -31.56 15.75 33.67
CA TYR A 611 -32.99 15.71 33.40
C TYR A 611 -33.46 16.89 32.55
N PHE A 612 -32.53 17.56 31.86
CA PHE A 612 -32.91 18.51 30.83
C PHE A 612 -33.40 17.78 29.58
N SER A 613 -34.53 18.28 29.11
CA SER A 613 -35.19 17.94 27.87
C SER A 613 -35.18 19.17 26.96
N PHE A 614 -35.43 18.96 25.68
CA PHE A 614 -35.50 20.01 24.67
C PHE A 614 -36.86 19.96 23.99
N ASP A 615 -37.48 21.11 23.77
CA ASP A 615 -38.70 21.24 22.96
C ASP A 615 -38.65 22.54 22.14
N TRP A 616 -39.58 22.68 21.20
CA TRP A 616 -39.80 23.92 20.47
C TRP A 616 -41.11 24.57 20.95
N TRP A 617 -41.10 25.88 21.18
CA TRP A 617 -42.19 26.57 21.89
C TRP A 617 -42.74 27.78 21.13
N ASP A 618 -44.02 27.76 20.75
CA ASP A 618 -44.64 28.67 19.77
C ASP A 618 -44.96 30.11 20.24
N GLN A 619 -44.75 30.43 21.53
CA GLN A 619 -45.30 31.66 22.15
C GLN A 619 -44.35 32.87 22.15
N VAL A 620 -43.18 32.74 21.51
CA VAL A 620 -42.09 33.73 21.38
C VAL A 620 -41.35 33.45 20.05
N ASN A 621 -40.49 34.31 19.49
CA ASN A 621 -40.20 34.35 18.02
C ASN A 621 -38.77 34.83 17.68
N HIS A 622 -38.06 34.41 16.61
CA HIS A 622 -38.40 33.96 15.22
C HIS A 622 -37.16 33.31 14.51
N PRO A 623 -37.25 32.63 13.32
CA PRO A 623 -38.17 31.63 12.74
C PRO A 623 -37.50 30.30 12.22
N ASN A 624 -38.32 29.25 11.96
CA ASN A 624 -38.15 27.88 11.34
C ASN A 624 -36.78 27.12 11.37
N THR A 625 -36.64 25.84 11.76
CA THR A 625 -37.32 24.57 11.35
C THR A 625 -36.99 23.44 12.39
N PRO A 626 -37.39 22.14 12.29
CA PRO A 626 -38.24 21.43 11.31
C PRO A 626 -39.40 20.61 11.93
N PHE A 627 -39.94 21.00 13.08
CA PHE A 627 -41.17 20.39 13.63
C PHE A 627 -42.39 21.26 13.28
N THR A 628 -43.40 20.68 12.63
CA THR A 628 -44.51 21.44 12.00
C THR A 628 -45.22 22.39 12.96
N ASP A 629 -45.25 23.68 12.58
CA ASP A 629 -46.09 24.72 13.15
C ASP A 629 -47.57 24.25 13.20
N PRO A 630 -48.15 24.02 14.40
CA PRO A 630 -49.53 23.52 14.52
C PRO A 630 -50.60 24.57 14.19
N LEU A 631 -50.25 25.86 14.08
CA LEU A 631 -51.16 26.98 13.97
C LEU A 631 -50.96 27.83 12.69
N GLY A 632 -49.78 27.77 12.08
CA GLY A 632 -49.43 28.40 10.80
C GLY A 632 -49.15 29.90 10.91
N ASP A 633 -48.55 30.36 12.01
CA ASP A 633 -48.30 31.78 12.30
C ASP A 633 -46.81 32.18 12.43
N ASN A 634 -45.89 31.22 12.22
CA ASN A 634 -44.43 31.39 12.08
C ASN A 634 -43.68 31.93 13.31
N LYS A 635 -44.10 31.62 14.54
CA LYS A 635 -43.41 32.04 15.78
C LYS A 635 -43.01 30.83 16.60
N GLY A 636 -41.77 30.80 17.10
CA GLY A 636 -41.36 29.90 18.17
C GLY A 636 -39.87 30.00 18.50
N SER A 637 -39.53 29.72 19.75
CA SER A 637 -38.15 29.71 20.28
C SER A 637 -37.73 28.29 20.65
N VAL A 638 -36.41 28.05 20.73
CA VAL A 638 -35.82 26.82 21.27
C VAL A 638 -35.91 26.81 22.80
N MET A 639 -36.44 25.74 23.40
CA MET A 639 -36.63 25.60 24.85
C MET A 639 -35.78 24.46 25.43
N LEU A 640 -34.85 24.80 26.33
CA LEU A 640 -34.24 23.86 27.27
C LEU A 640 -35.09 23.79 28.54
N PHE A 641 -35.68 22.64 28.87
CA PHE A 641 -36.59 22.53 30.00
C PHE A 641 -36.32 21.31 30.89
N THR A 642 -36.77 21.35 32.13
CA THR A 642 -36.82 20.18 33.00
C THR A 642 -38.05 20.26 33.89
N PRO A 643 -38.81 19.17 34.11
CA PRO A 643 -40.06 19.19 34.88
C PRO A 643 -39.90 18.74 36.34
N SER A 644 -38.67 18.57 36.83
CA SER A 644 -38.39 17.98 38.16
C SER A 644 -37.02 18.35 38.76
N GLY A 645 -36.39 19.42 38.28
CA GLY A 645 -35.01 19.77 38.62
C GLY A 645 -33.97 19.24 37.62
N HIS A 646 -32.91 20.01 37.34
CA HIS A 646 -31.89 19.68 36.33
C HIS A 646 -31.23 18.28 36.44
N GLY A 647 -31.22 17.63 37.60
CA GLY A 647 -30.76 16.23 37.77
C GLY A 647 -29.25 16.00 37.69
N ILE A 648 -28.46 17.01 37.32
CA ILE A 648 -27.00 16.93 37.19
C ILE A 648 -26.37 16.92 38.59
N ASN A 649 -25.45 15.98 38.83
CA ASN A 649 -24.76 15.86 40.12
C ASN A 649 -23.28 15.52 39.93
N ASN A 650 -22.41 16.50 40.16
CA ASN A 650 -20.98 16.30 40.34
C ASN A 650 -20.54 16.95 41.68
N PRO A 651 -20.28 16.16 42.75
CA PRO A 651 -19.95 16.70 44.08
C PRO A 651 -18.65 17.52 44.17
N GLY A 652 -17.80 17.47 43.13
CA GLY A 652 -16.57 18.26 43.05
C GLY A 652 -16.69 19.58 42.30
N ALA A 653 -17.82 19.82 41.63
CA ALA A 653 -18.07 20.98 40.78
C ALA A 653 -19.02 21.99 41.41
N THR A 654 -18.87 23.25 41.03
CA THR A 654 -19.73 24.38 41.42
C THR A 654 -20.83 24.61 40.39
N TRP A 655 -20.51 24.42 39.11
CA TRP A 655 -21.35 24.77 37.97
C TRP A 655 -21.64 23.56 37.09
N TRP A 656 -22.81 23.58 36.46
CA TRP A 656 -23.07 22.87 35.22
C TRP A 656 -23.17 23.87 34.07
N ILE A 657 -22.78 23.44 32.88
CA ILE A 657 -22.74 24.25 31.65
C ILE A 657 -23.44 23.46 30.53
N MET A 658 -24.42 24.08 29.90
CA MET A 658 -24.98 23.66 28.61
C MET A 658 -24.47 24.61 27.53
N GLN A 659 -24.18 24.10 26.33
CA GLN A 659 -23.55 24.86 25.25
C GLN A 659 -24.36 24.70 23.96
N PHE A 660 -24.83 25.80 23.38
CA PHE A 660 -25.52 25.81 22.09
C PHE A 660 -24.53 26.20 20.99
N HIS A 661 -24.18 25.25 20.13
CA HIS A 661 -23.11 25.37 19.13
C HIS A 661 -23.65 25.62 17.72
N SER A 662 -23.02 26.53 16.98
CA SER A 662 -23.35 26.77 15.57
C SER A 662 -22.84 25.64 14.66
N PRO A 663 -23.34 25.53 13.41
CA PRO A 663 -22.60 24.81 12.36
C PRO A 663 -21.19 25.42 12.13
N ASP A 664 -20.36 24.78 11.30
CA ASP A 664 -19.13 25.40 10.78
C ASP A 664 -19.47 26.63 9.92
N LEU A 665 -19.02 27.81 10.38
CA LEU A 665 -19.28 29.12 9.80
C LEU A 665 -18.21 29.55 8.78
N SER A 666 -17.17 28.75 8.56
CA SER A 666 -16.02 29.11 7.71
C SER A 666 -16.39 29.45 6.26
N ALA A 667 -17.47 28.85 5.73
CA ALA A 667 -18.00 29.14 4.40
C ALA A 667 -18.99 30.31 4.36
N SER A 668 -19.44 30.84 5.50
CA SER A 668 -20.50 31.86 5.55
C SER A 668 -19.95 33.28 5.44
N SER A 669 -20.13 33.90 4.28
CA SER A 669 -19.71 35.28 4.00
C SER A 669 -20.31 36.33 4.95
N ILE A 670 -21.48 36.07 5.53
CA ILE A 670 -22.11 36.94 6.53
C ILE A 670 -21.31 36.89 7.84
N TRP A 671 -20.96 35.70 8.31
CA TRP A 671 -20.18 35.52 9.54
C TRP A 671 -18.71 35.94 9.38
N GLN A 672 -18.09 35.72 8.21
CA GLN A 672 -16.75 36.26 7.93
C GLN A 672 -16.71 37.80 7.85
N ALA A 673 -17.86 38.47 7.67
CA ALA A 673 -17.99 39.93 7.70
C ALA A 673 -18.47 40.49 9.05
N ALA A 674 -18.61 39.64 10.07
CA ALA A 674 -19.13 40.02 11.37
C ALA A 674 -18.03 40.51 12.32
N ASN A 675 -18.33 41.54 13.10
CA ASN A 675 -17.49 42.02 14.20
C ASN A 675 -17.92 41.47 15.57
N GLY A 676 -18.97 40.65 15.59
CA GLY A 676 -19.60 40.17 16.80
C GLY A 676 -20.93 39.48 16.52
N TYR A 677 -21.66 39.15 17.59
CA TYR A 677 -23.05 38.70 17.50
C TYR A 677 -23.89 39.09 18.72
N THR A 678 -25.20 39.04 18.55
CA THR A 678 -26.22 39.18 19.61
C THR A 678 -26.98 37.86 19.79
N VAL A 679 -27.60 37.69 20.96
CA VAL A 679 -28.58 36.62 21.24
C VAL A 679 -29.59 37.12 22.27
N GLU A 680 -30.83 36.65 22.17
CA GLU A 680 -31.87 36.85 23.19
C GLU A 680 -32.05 35.57 24.02
N ILE A 681 -32.06 35.71 25.35
CA ILE A 681 -32.25 34.59 26.28
C ILE A 681 -33.33 34.91 27.33
N ALA A 682 -34.34 34.05 27.47
CA ALA A 682 -35.41 34.16 28.47
C ALA A 682 -35.32 33.02 29.48
N ASP A 683 -34.96 33.33 30.73
CA ASP A 683 -34.90 32.37 31.83
C ASP A 683 -36.28 32.25 32.51
N ALA A 684 -37.08 31.26 32.15
CA ALA A 684 -38.35 30.93 32.81
C ALA A 684 -38.24 29.74 33.78
N MET A 685 -37.06 29.51 34.38
CA MET A 685 -36.88 28.45 35.38
C MET A 685 -37.46 28.86 36.74
N SER A 686 -38.43 28.09 37.23
CA SER A 686 -39.05 28.30 38.54
C SER A 686 -38.11 27.93 39.70
N THR A 687 -38.08 28.84 40.68
CA THR A 687 -37.62 28.65 42.08
C THR A 687 -36.34 27.84 42.33
N GLY A 688 -35.18 28.51 42.42
CA GLY A 688 -34.06 27.94 43.19
C GLY A 688 -32.70 28.60 43.00
N GLY A 689 -32.39 29.03 41.77
CA GLY A 689 -31.11 29.62 41.41
C GLY A 689 -31.23 30.65 40.31
N THR A 690 -30.16 31.43 40.14
CA THR A 690 -29.98 32.32 38.99
C THR A 690 -29.18 31.56 37.94
N LEU A 691 -29.65 31.55 36.70
CA LEU A 691 -28.85 31.11 35.57
C LEU A 691 -27.93 32.23 35.09
N TYR A 692 -26.84 31.86 34.43
CA TYR A 692 -25.87 32.80 33.89
C TYR A 692 -25.56 32.44 32.43
N SER A 693 -25.15 33.42 31.63
CA SER A 693 -24.73 33.16 30.25
C SER A 693 -23.50 33.98 29.85
N ASN A 694 -22.66 33.39 29.01
CA ASN A 694 -21.64 34.09 28.22
C ASN A 694 -21.57 33.54 26.79
N LEU A 695 -20.94 34.34 25.94
CA LEU A 695 -20.88 34.17 24.50
C LEU A 695 -19.45 33.88 24.07
N TYR A 696 -19.28 32.95 23.12
CA TYR A 696 -17.98 32.51 22.63
C TYR A 696 -17.92 32.55 21.10
N VAL A 697 -16.70 32.69 20.59
CA VAL A 697 -16.36 32.49 19.18
C VAL A 697 -15.09 31.64 19.09
N VAL A 698 -15.09 30.69 18.17
CA VAL A 698 -13.89 29.96 17.73
C VAL A 698 -13.47 30.55 16.39
N VAL A 699 -12.19 30.88 16.28
CA VAL A 699 -11.59 31.34 15.03
C VAL A 699 -10.35 30.52 14.73
N TYR A 700 -10.18 30.15 13.46
CA TYR A 700 -8.89 29.67 12.97
C TYR A 700 -8.00 30.90 12.77
N ASP A 701 -6.98 31.04 13.61
CA ASP A 701 -5.95 32.07 13.49
C ASP A 701 -4.96 31.65 12.40
N ILE A 702 -4.97 32.38 11.28
CA ILE A 702 -4.13 32.06 10.11
C ILE A 702 -2.66 32.42 10.42
N ASP A 703 -2.42 33.44 11.24
CA ASP A 703 -1.06 33.90 11.56
C ASP A 703 -0.37 32.93 12.54
N GLU A 704 -1.13 32.24 13.40
CA GLU A 704 -0.65 31.23 14.34
C GLU A 704 -0.93 29.77 13.92
N SER A 705 -1.61 29.55 12.78
CA SER A 705 -2.03 28.24 12.25
C SER A 705 -2.74 27.32 13.26
N ARG A 706 -3.69 27.87 14.02
CA ARG A 706 -4.43 27.13 15.06
C ARG A 706 -5.79 27.73 15.38
N ASP A 707 -6.71 26.91 15.87
CA ASP A 707 -7.96 27.39 16.45
C ASP A 707 -7.74 28.11 17.79
N ARG A 708 -8.47 29.21 17.97
CA ARG A 708 -8.41 30.06 19.17
C ARG A 708 -9.81 30.42 19.64
N TYR A 709 -10.00 30.34 20.95
CA TYR A 709 -11.27 30.58 21.62
C TYR A 709 -11.29 31.96 22.27
N PHE A 710 -12.33 32.74 21.99
CA PHE A 710 -12.57 34.05 22.59
C PHE A 710 -13.98 34.11 23.17
N TYR A 711 -14.19 34.95 24.17
CA TYR A 711 -15.46 35.05 24.88
C TYR A 711 -15.71 36.44 25.45
N ASN A 712 -16.98 36.81 25.67
CA ASN A 712 -17.37 38.15 26.15
C ASN A 712 -17.14 38.39 27.65
N GLY A 713 -16.28 37.59 28.30
CA GLY A 713 -15.97 37.66 29.73
C GLY A 713 -16.72 36.64 30.60
N THR A 714 -16.71 36.87 31.91
CA THR A 714 -17.41 36.02 32.88
C THR A 714 -18.91 35.94 32.58
N ALA A 715 -19.51 34.76 32.80
CA ALA A 715 -20.95 34.54 32.65
C ALA A 715 -21.76 35.56 33.48
N GLN A 716 -22.69 36.24 32.81
CA GLN A 716 -23.55 37.27 33.38
C GLN A 716 -24.86 36.67 33.89
N PRO A 717 -25.38 37.08 35.05
CA PRO A 717 -26.65 36.57 35.56
C PRO A 717 -27.80 36.97 34.64
N LEU A 718 -28.60 35.99 34.24
CA LEU A 718 -29.84 36.20 33.52
C LEU A 718 -30.91 36.74 34.47
N GLN A 719 -31.69 37.70 33.99
CA GLN A 719 -32.91 38.15 34.65
C GLN A 719 -34.01 37.14 34.35
N HIS A 720 -34.67 36.67 35.41
CA HIS A 720 -35.77 35.73 35.30
C HIS A 720 -36.95 36.36 34.57
N TYR A 721 -37.48 35.64 33.59
CA TYR A 721 -38.45 36.09 32.61
C TYR A 721 -39.78 36.47 33.26
N SER A 722 -40.21 37.70 32.98
CA SER A 722 -41.62 38.06 32.96
C SER A 722 -42.01 38.36 31.52
N VAL A 723 -43.30 38.29 31.19
CA VAL A 723 -43.87 38.08 29.83
C VAL A 723 -43.59 39.16 28.76
N ALA A 724 -42.57 40.01 28.94
CA ALA A 724 -42.16 41.05 28.01
C ALA A 724 -40.65 41.39 28.01
N ASP A 725 -39.83 40.86 28.93
CA ASP A 725 -38.42 41.29 29.10
C ASP A 725 -37.44 40.14 28.85
N TRP A 726 -36.74 40.17 27.72
CA TRP A 726 -35.66 39.23 27.35
C TRP A 726 -34.28 39.71 27.83
N ASN A 727 -33.32 38.79 28.00
CA ASN A 727 -31.92 39.13 28.21
C ASN A 727 -31.22 39.23 26.86
N HIS A 728 -30.92 40.46 26.42
CA HIS A 728 -30.14 40.70 25.20
C HIS A 728 -28.64 40.67 25.54
N LEU A 729 -27.92 39.64 25.08
CA LEU A 729 -26.48 39.54 25.22
C LEU A 729 -25.79 39.96 23.91
N THR A 730 -24.56 40.45 24.03
CA THR A 730 -23.75 40.91 22.90
C THR A 730 -22.31 40.50 23.12
N PHE A 731 -21.65 40.06 22.05
CA PHE A 731 -20.21 39.91 21.99
C PHE A 731 -19.69 40.66 20.76
N ASP A 732 -19.09 41.83 20.97
CA ASP A 732 -18.27 42.52 19.98
C ASP A 732 -16.81 42.09 20.19
N TRP A 733 -16.28 41.31 19.25
CA TRP A 733 -14.89 40.83 19.31
C TRP A 733 -13.89 41.80 18.68
N SER A 734 -14.33 42.87 18.00
CA SER A 734 -13.42 43.90 17.49
C SER A 734 -12.68 44.65 18.61
N GLY A 735 -13.23 44.64 19.84
CA GLY A 735 -12.60 45.13 21.06
C GLY A 735 -11.89 44.06 21.91
N ALA A 736 -11.87 42.79 21.51
CA ALA A 736 -11.32 41.71 22.32
C ALA A 736 -9.78 41.71 22.32
N SER A 737 -9.18 41.62 23.50
CA SER A 737 -7.72 41.68 23.64
C SER A 737 -7.06 40.43 23.06
N GLY A 738 -6.16 40.61 22.10
CA GLY A 738 -5.43 39.52 21.44
C GLY A 738 -6.26 38.74 20.42
N PHE A 739 -7.41 39.27 19.98
CA PHE A 739 -8.13 38.76 18.81
C PHE A 739 -7.26 38.89 17.55
N PRO A 740 -7.17 37.87 16.69
CA PRO A 740 -6.33 37.93 15.49
C PRO A 740 -6.81 38.98 14.49
N THR A 741 -5.90 39.40 13.61
CA THR A 741 -6.23 40.29 12.47
C THR A 741 -6.48 39.54 11.16
N ASN A 742 -6.07 38.28 11.09
CA ASN A 742 -6.15 37.42 9.92
C ASN A 742 -6.68 36.05 10.36
N TYR A 743 -7.97 35.81 10.15
CA TYR A 743 -8.67 34.68 10.74
C TYR A 743 -9.86 34.22 9.89
N ILE A 744 -10.35 33.03 10.20
CA ILE A 744 -11.62 32.49 9.71
C ILE A 744 -12.52 32.25 10.92
N ILE A 745 -13.72 32.85 10.95
CA ILE A 745 -14.74 32.49 11.96
C ILE A 745 -15.13 31.03 11.71
N LYS A 746 -14.93 30.17 12.71
CA LYS A 746 -15.24 28.75 12.64
C LYS A 746 -16.58 28.43 13.26
N GLU A 747 -16.88 29.02 14.41
CA GLU A 747 -18.05 28.66 15.22
C GLU A 747 -18.38 29.82 16.18
N VAL A 748 -19.65 30.01 16.51
CA VAL A 748 -20.08 30.76 17.71
C VAL A 748 -20.94 29.87 18.59
N PHE A 749 -20.89 30.09 19.91
CA PHE A 749 -21.72 29.30 20.82
C PHE A 749 -22.17 30.06 22.08
N VAL A 750 -23.35 29.69 22.58
CA VAL A 750 -24.00 30.32 23.74
C VAL A 750 -23.96 29.35 24.91
N ASN A 751 -23.29 29.71 26.00
CA ASN A 751 -23.21 28.87 27.19
C ASN A 751 -24.25 29.29 28.23
N ILE A 752 -25.10 28.36 28.66
CA ILE A 752 -26.02 28.50 29.80
C ILE A 752 -25.42 27.79 31.00
N TRP A 753 -25.21 28.53 32.09
CA TRP A 753 -24.64 28.05 33.34
C TRP A 753 -25.68 28.06 34.45
N GLY A 754 -25.67 27.03 35.29
CA GLY A 754 -26.34 27.05 36.59
C GLY A 754 -25.49 26.36 37.64
N LYS A 755 -25.81 26.56 38.93
CA LYS A 755 -25.04 25.90 39.98
C LYS A 755 -25.47 24.46 40.14
N MET A 756 -24.50 23.58 40.41
CA MET A 756 -24.74 22.17 40.80
C MET A 756 -25.63 22.03 42.04
N THR A 757 -25.73 23.06 42.88
CA THR A 757 -26.57 23.09 44.09
C THR A 757 -28.00 23.56 43.86
N ASP A 758 -28.30 24.19 42.72
CA ASP A 758 -29.50 24.98 42.54
C ASP A 758 -30.51 24.21 41.65
N GLY A 759 -31.45 23.53 42.30
CA GLY A 759 -32.50 22.76 41.62
C GLY A 759 -33.47 23.64 40.81
N VAL A 760 -33.12 23.92 39.54
CA VAL A 760 -33.96 24.66 38.58
C VAL A 760 -34.96 23.73 37.87
N ASP A 761 -36.23 24.15 37.80
CA ASP A 761 -37.38 23.43 37.23
C ASP A 761 -38.22 24.40 36.39
N GLY A 762 -38.49 24.13 35.12
CA GLY A 762 -39.05 25.11 34.17
C GLY A 762 -38.32 25.12 32.83
N GLY A 763 -38.20 26.28 32.17
CA GLY A 763 -37.61 26.42 30.83
C GLY A 763 -36.66 27.60 30.65
N VAL A 764 -35.67 27.48 29.78
CA VAL A 764 -34.86 28.57 29.23
C VAL A 764 -35.10 28.61 27.73
N PHE A 765 -35.41 29.79 27.20
CA PHE A 765 -35.60 30.00 25.77
C PHE A 765 -34.43 30.78 25.18
N LEU A 766 -34.01 30.42 23.97
CA LEU A 766 -32.98 31.12 23.20
C LEU A 766 -33.54 31.49 21.82
N ASP A 767 -33.22 32.71 21.36
CA ASP A 767 -33.71 33.27 20.10
C ASP A 767 -32.76 34.34 19.52
N GLU A 768 -33.00 34.75 18.27
CA GLU A 768 -32.30 35.83 17.54
C GLU A 768 -30.75 35.82 17.67
N VAL A 769 -30.13 34.68 17.38
CA VAL A 769 -28.65 34.60 17.28
C VAL A 769 -28.19 35.25 15.98
N ILE A 770 -27.82 36.54 16.03
CA ILE A 770 -27.63 37.40 14.84
C ILE A 770 -26.20 37.97 14.78
N PRO A 771 -25.48 37.86 13.64
CA PRO A 771 -24.18 38.48 13.46
C PRO A 771 -24.26 40.02 13.37
N ILE A 772 -23.35 40.71 14.07
CA ILE A 772 -23.21 42.16 14.04
C ILE A 772 -22.38 42.54 12.80
N SER A 773 -23.03 43.22 11.86
CA SER A 773 -22.38 43.72 10.65
C SER A 773 -21.21 44.67 10.97
N GLY A 774 -20.03 44.32 10.47
CA GLY A 774 -18.86 45.20 10.53
C GLY A 774 -19.01 46.44 9.63
N PRO A 775 -18.13 47.45 9.77
CA PRO A 775 -18.04 48.51 8.78
C PRO A 775 -17.69 47.90 7.43
N THR A 776 -18.34 48.39 6.38
CA THR A 776 -18.32 47.78 5.04
C THR A 776 -16.89 47.51 4.58
N LEU A 777 -16.50 46.23 4.52
CA LEU A 777 -15.24 45.84 3.91
C LEU A 777 -15.27 46.27 2.43
N GLN A 778 -14.13 46.79 1.98
CA GLN A 778 -13.94 47.34 0.64
C GLN A 778 -14.23 46.26 -0.42
N PRO A 779 -14.97 46.56 -1.51
CA PRO A 779 -15.43 45.53 -2.43
C PRO A 779 -14.29 44.88 -3.23
N ASP A 780 -14.45 43.57 -3.43
CA ASP A 780 -13.84 42.67 -4.41
C ASP A 780 -12.31 42.68 -4.58
N ILE A 781 -11.69 41.56 -4.17
CA ILE A 781 -10.70 40.92 -5.05
C ILE A 781 -11.50 40.10 -6.07
N THR A 782 -11.74 40.69 -7.23
CA THR A 782 -12.47 40.03 -8.32
C THR A 782 -11.58 38.97 -8.98
N VAL A 783 -11.95 37.69 -8.89
CA VAL A 783 -11.53 36.68 -9.87
C VAL A 783 -12.69 36.51 -10.86
N ALA A 784 -12.46 36.88 -12.12
CA ALA A 784 -13.51 36.91 -13.13
C ALA A 784 -13.84 35.51 -13.69
N PRO A 785 -15.14 35.17 -13.91
CA PRO A 785 -15.54 33.86 -14.44
C PRO A 785 -15.72 33.85 -15.98
N GLY A 786 -15.50 32.66 -16.58
CA GLY A 786 -15.83 32.33 -17.98
C GLY A 786 -14.66 31.65 -18.71
N LEU A 787 -14.83 30.58 -19.50
CA LEU A 787 -16.04 30.02 -20.13
C LEU A 787 -15.96 28.49 -20.28
N PHE A 788 -16.98 27.76 -19.83
CA PHE A 788 -17.36 26.49 -20.44
C PHE A 788 -18.42 26.79 -21.52
N ASN A 789 -18.18 26.37 -22.76
CA ASN A 789 -19.18 26.37 -23.83
C ASN A 789 -19.48 24.92 -24.24
N VAL A 790 -20.65 24.42 -23.85
CA VAL A 790 -21.29 23.27 -24.50
C VAL A 790 -22.53 23.79 -25.21
N THR A 791 -22.52 23.76 -26.54
CA THR A 791 -23.70 24.08 -27.36
C THR A 791 -24.24 22.78 -27.95
N LEU A 792 -25.50 22.46 -27.67
CA LEU A 792 -26.21 21.36 -28.32
C LEU A 792 -26.45 21.67 -29.81
N ALA A 793 -26.09 20.71 -30.67
CA ALA A 793 -26.61 20.53 -32.02
C ALA A 793 -26.59 19.02 -32.35
#